data_AF-A0ABD5K6I9-F1
#
_entry.id   AF-A0ABD5K6I9-F1
#
_cell.length_a   1.000
_cell.length_b   1.000
_cell.length_c   1.000
_cell.angle_alpha   90.00
_cell.angle_beta   90.00
_cell.angle_gamma   90.00
#
_symmetry.space_group_name_H-M   'P 1'
#
loop_
_entity.id
_entity.type
_entity.pdbx_description
1 polymer ?
#
loop_
_entity_poly.entity_id
_entity_poly.type
_entity_poly.pdbx_seq_one_letter_code
_entity_poly.pdbx_strand_id
1 'polypeptide(L)'
;MPKRFSRMLAFLCCLVMVASLMPTSYAAATDNIENTVANETPTAIFGTPELGSNDPLWDQTMEHHINKSTVPTDPRPHATGTARILWDHDYLYARVVVNDSNLYQGAGADHRYDSLEFYVGTGTGGSNQWRVSSTGVFSGQAAPGRAAWTQITETGYIVEMRIPKRTLTLEEGKLTFEVYINNSTEKGGDRYEVVSSFGDPDAAYTSSVSFTDSLQLTSANEVDNRFSITATAGPGGSIMSNPPGDVLRVDRGSNKEITFTPDYGKIVDTVTVDGEIVTLSAGTYTFTNIEADHTIHVTFKNDPDAGILPFIVWNDNFASGEYTTAVIIDLGEGNSALGSALNPDLFALSARNTTLNGEAVTFEGPRKITRVYANDEPKVRGYVGPISHSPDYQDGLASGRYIVVESEFYSESGGNTTLDGSSNSTKQVYTVVQKGEILLTEGNPLHNVVFEQEKVVNPILDKFTTFTDNSVNRSLYLHKDEDGNVMKGLPLYVYTHGMSRGGTNAATDQKAAMKSANGSVALMKKMEQNPDKYASHVLNISYNGVSVPSTENVKKVIDALIASGEVDSNRVYAAGFSWGGQYTNNLVNSYPGFFAAAAPMAPVSGSPNANANDAHNNLAYWMFVNAHNVAGYQTNLNNFINNNMPKMINARASRFESNEVLTWPYNQFDQPNLRPNPANTPVLADYIAHEVEAAVLYNQITMGNWSIAPTAQSSNLPAWNNDYTDVFDWMFSQRKPVVPGAPSGFKATAGDGQVTLSWTAPADDGGSAILGYKVWYGNVTPVTLDATETKYTFKNLTNGQGYNFTIIAVNAKGDGAQTSATTTPMKTTTPTVPDSGGNTGNTGNTGNIGNTVNTDNTGTGTDAGTLKSTYTVYTPKDKPAVTDKNGNTTLPGGGEIATKGGTKIEVPEGTTIDSNGKVTIPADKSAEVTLPGGNSTVTISGGSTIASDGTVTVGGKDAHVNLPNGNRVDIHGGSKIRNGGTVVVGPSGARVDLDNGMSLNIREGTELAFDDATPLGFLVLSGNPFRDANMDDWFYNDINFAYTYDLFNGTTSTTFSPGTAMTRAMFVQVLANLENVNLSSYTSSRFSDVTDGQWYTAAAEWAAEKGIVNGTNADLFDPNSPMTREQMLVILYNYMKYKGYEIPESHSKSFTDESEISSWALEAVQALRDIGIVVGKPDNFFAPKATATRAEVATIFARFVEYLAN
;
A
#
# COMPACT_ATOMS: atom_id res chain seq x y z
N MET A 1 -45.40 -64.34 -2.63
CA MET A 1 -44.99 -64.04 -1.24
C MET A 1 -44.75 -62.55 -1.12
N PRO A 2 -45.54 -61.87 -0.28
CA PRO A 2 -45.29 -60.52 0.20
C PRO A 2 -44.39 -60.57 1.46
N LYS A 3 -44.16 -59.38 2.06
CA LYS A 3 -43.59 -59.10 3.40
C LYS A 3 -42.07 -58.96 3.49
N ARG A 4 -41.58 -57.72 3.30
CA ARG A 4 -40.67 -57.03 4.24
C ARG A 4 -40.37 -55.55 3.93
N PHE A 5 -41.27 -54.83 3.25
CA PHE A 5 -41.13 -53.39 2.97
C PHE A 5 -42.28 -52.53 3.54
N SER A 6 -42.81 -52.91 4.71
CA SER A 6 -43.95 -52.20 5.33
C SER A 6 -43.73 -51.81 6.81
N ARG A 7 -42.51 -51.41 7.18
CA ARG A 7 -42.26 -50.80 8.51
C ARG A 7 -41.42 -49.51 8.54
N MET A 8 -41.12 -48.89 7.38
CA MET A 8 -40.38 -47.62 7.33
C MET A 8 -41.15 -46.45 6.71
N LEU A 9 -42.47 -46.58 6.52
CA LEU A 9 -43.32 -45.55 5.90
C LEU A 9 -44.46 -45.03 6.81
N ALA A 10 -44.32 -45.15 8.13
CA ALA A 10 -45.34 -44.69 9.09
C ALA A 10 -44.82 -43.66 10.13
N PHE A 11 -43.61 -43.11 9.96
CA PHE A 11 -43.08 -42.06 10.85
C PHE A 11 -42.84 -40.70 10.17
N LEU A 12 -43.10 -40.58 8.86
CA LEU A 12 -42.86 -39.36 8.08
C LEU A 12 -44.13 -38.62 7.65
N CYS A 13 -45.30 -38.93 8.23
CA CYS A 13 -46.59 -38.33 7.87
C CYS A 13 -47.18 -37.40 8.96
N CYS A 14 -46.42 -37.04 9.99
CA CYS A 14 -46.89 -36.14 11.06
C CYS A 14 -46.11 -34.84 11.22
N LEU A 15 -45.18 -34.47 10.32
CA LEU A 15 -44.36 -33.25 10.50
C LEU A 15 -44.44 -32.22 9.38
N VAL A 16 -45.41 -32.30 8.47
CA VAL A 16 -45.59 -31.28 7.42
C VAL A 16 -47.08 -31.00 7.23
N MET A 17 -47.69 -30.26 8.17
CA MET A 17 -48.91 -29.47 7.93
C MET A 17 -49.25 -28.59 9.15
N VAL A 18 -48.36 -27.64 9.54
CA VAL A 18 -48.74 -26.33 10.12
C VAL A 18 -47.56 -25.36 9.90
N ALA A 19 -47.39 -24.82 8.69
CA ALA A 19 -46.47 -23.70 8.47
C ALA A 19 -46.91 -22.87 7.26
N SER A 20 -48.06 -22.23 7.39
CA SER A 20 -48.42 -21.05 6.60
C SER A 20 -49.70 -20.45 7.17
N LEU A 21 -49.57 -19.40 7.99
CA LEU A 21 -50.49 -18.25 8.09
C LEU A 21 -50.09 -17.28 9.25
N MET A 22 -49.60 -16.10 8.85
CA MET A 22 -49.59 -14.79 9.54
C MET A 22 -48.53 -14.52 10.65
N PRO A 23 -48.30 -13.24 11.04
CA PRO A 23 -47.73 -12.15 10.26
C PRO A 23 -46.53 -11.47 10.99
N THR A 24 -45.88 -10.52 10.32
CA THR A 24 -44.88 -9.60 10.86
C THR A 24 -45.32 -8.84 12.13
N SER A 25 -44.32 -8.50 12.96
CA SER A 25 -44.29 -7.55 14.09
C SER A 25 -44.61 -8.08 15.50
N TYR A 26 -43.55 -8.33 16.29
CA TYR A 26 -43.28 -7.63 17.55
C TYR A 26 -41.87 -7.98 18.05
N ALA A 27 -41.10 -6.95 18.40
CA ALA A 27 -39.80 -7.04 19.03
C ALA A 27 -39.93 -7.22 20.56
N ALA A 28 -38.83 -7.69 21.15
CA ALA A 28 -38.38 -7.46 22.53
C ALA A 28 -39.24 -8.03 23.68
N ALA A 29 -38.81 -9.18 24.19
CA ALA A 29 -38.74 -9.43 25.63
C ALA A 29 -37.87 -10.69 25.91
N THR A 30 -36.78 -10.47 26.64
CA THR A 30 -36.06 -11.44 27.49
C THR A 30 -35.44 -12.69 26.84
N ASP A 31 -34.23 -12.56 26.31
CA ASP A 31 -33.26 -13.67 26.22
C ASP A 31 -32.03 -13.39 27.10
N ASN A 32 -32.29 -13.01 28.36
CA ASN A 32 -31.47 -13.49 29.47
C ASN A 32 -32.23 -14.70 30.03
N ILE A 33 -32.06 -15.86 29.40
CA ILE A 33 -32.51 -17.10 30.01
C ILE A 33 -31.54 -17.39 31.16
N GLU A 34 -31.85 -16.84 32.35
CA GLU A 34 -31.54 -17.55 33.60
C GLU A 34 -32.31 -18.88 33.52
N ASN A 35 -31.72 -19.87 32.87
CA ASN A 35 -32.20 -21.23 33.01
C ASN A 35 -31.98 -21.56 34.48
N THR A 36 -33.09 -21.84 35.16
CA THR A 36 -33.12 -22.45 36.48
C THR A 36 -32.59 -23.88 36.36
N VAL A 37 -31.31 -24.01 36.08
CA VAL A 37 -30.54 -25.23 36.29
C VAL A 37 -30.21 -25.26 37.78
N ALA A 38 -30.28 -26.43 38.41
CA ALA A 38 -29.90 -26.60 39.80
C ALA A 38 -28.55 -25.90 40.10
N ASN A 39 -28.38 -25.37 41.31
CA ASN A 39 -27.13 -24.84 41.86
C ASN A 39 -26.02 -25.93 41.88
N GLU A 40 -25.59 -26.40 40.72
CA GLU A 40 -24.42 -27.25 40.57
C GLU A 40 -23.21 -26.32 40.54
N THR A 41 -22.29 -26.55 41.45
CA THR A 41 -21.03 -25.79 41.52
C THR A 41 -20.24 -26.11 40.26
N PRO A 42 -19.79 -25.12 39.46
CA PRO A 42 -18.98 -25.39 38.28
C PRO A 42 -17.74 -26.22 38.62
N THR A 43 -17.54 -27.34 37.95
CA THR A 43 -16.40 -28.23 38.20
C THR A 43 -15.48 -28.39 37.00
N ALA A 44 -14.21 -28.66 37.28
CA ALA A 44 -13.26 -29.27 36.35
C ALA A 44 -12.71 -30.56 36.96
N ILE A 45 -12.75 -31.65 36.20
CA ILE A 45 -12.25 -32.94 36.67
C ILE A 45 -10.76 -33.10 36.35
N PHE A 46 -10.08 -33.89 37.17
CA PHE A 46 -8.68 -34.25 36.95
C PHE A 46 -8.54 -35.11 35.68
N GLY A 47 -7.67 -34.73 34.75
CA GLY A 47 -7.41 -35.47 33.52
C GLY A 47 -6.53 -34.70 32.54
N THR A 48 -5.76 -35.45 31.76
CA THR A 48 -4.89 -34.94 30.70
C THR A 48 -5.43 -35.38 29.34
N PRO A 49 -6.07 -34.49 28.55
CA PRO A 49 -6.63 -34.82 27.24
C PRO A 49 -5.58 -34.84 26.12
N GLU A 50 -5.86 -35.59 25.05
CA GLU A 50 -5.18 -35.43 23.75
C GLU A 50 -5.87 -34.34 22.91
N LEU A 51 -5.22 -33.18 22.70
CA LEU A 51 -5.84 -32.05 21.99
C LEU A 51 -6.04 -32.33 20.49
N GLY A 52 -7.13 -31.82 19.93
CA GLY A 52 -7.48 -31.98 18.52
C GLY A 52 -7.97 -33.37 18.15
N SER A 53 -8.20 -34.21 19.16
CA SER A 53 -8.84 -35.51 19.02
C SER A 53 -10.25 -35.48 19.62
N ASN A 54 -11.07 -36.47 19.29
CA ASN A 54 -12.33 -36.71 19.99
C ASN A 54 -12.06 -37.46 21.31
N ASP A 55 -11.24 -36.87 22.20
CA ASP A 55 -10.85 -37.50 23.47
C ASP A 55 -12.08 -37.66 24.39
N PRO A 56 -12.37 -38.88 24.89
CA PRO A 56 -13.54 -39.13 25.72
C PRO A 56 -13.50 -38.42 27.09
N LEU A 57 -12.35 -37.92 27.53
CA LEU A 57 -12.25 -37.13 28.77
C LEU A 57 -13.08 -35.85 28.74
N TRP A 58 -13.26 -35.25 27.55
CA TRP A 58 -14.09 -34.05 27.43
C TRP A 58 -15.54 -34.34 27.85
N ASP A 59 -16.08 -35.52 27.57
CA ASP A 59 -17.45 -35.88 27.92
C ASP A 59 -17.64 -36.22 29.41
N GLN A 60 -16.54 -36.40 30.16
CA GLN A 60 -16.58 -36.69 31.60
C GLN A 60 -16.64 -35.42 32.46
N THR A 61 -16.24 -34.27 31.92
CA THR A 61 -16.28 -32.99 32.64
C THR A 61 -17.55 -32.21 32.35
N MET A 62 -17.92 -31.33 33.30
CA MET A 62 -19.08 -30.48 33.17
C MET A 62 -18.92 -29.51 32.00
N GLU A 63 -19.99 -29.31 31.24
CA GLU A 63 -20.08 -28.29 30.21
C GLU A 63 -20.59 -26.97 30.83
N HIS A 64 -19.85 -25.89 30.61
CA HIS A 64 -20.13 -24.55 31.12
C HIS A 64 -20.58 -23.64 29.99
N HIS A 65 -21.69 -22.95 30.13
CA HIS A 65 -22.16 -22.02 29.11
C HIS A 65 -21.36 -20.71 29.10
N ILE A 66 -21.06 -20.20 27.91
CA ILE A 66 -20.50 -18.87 27.66
C ILE A 66 -21.58 -18.06 26.95
N ASN A 67 -22.32 -17.25 27.71
CA ASN A 67 -23.54 -16.60 27.23
C ASN A 67 -23.87 -15.26 27.90
N LYS A 68 -22.97 -14.71 28.73
CA LYS A 68 -23.15 -13.40 29.36
C LYS A 68 -22.51 -12.34 28.48
N SER A 69 -23.30 -11.62 27.71
CA SER A 69 -22.81 -10.59 26.78
C SER A 69 -22.58 -9.24 27.47
N THR A 70 -21.56 -8.49 27.05
CA THR A 70 -21.42 -7.05 27.37
C THR A 70 -22.53 -6.19 26.75
N VAL A 71 -23.18 -6.68 25.70
CA VAL A 71 -24.16 -5.94 24.89
C VAL A 71 -25.42 -6.78 24.61
N PRO A 72 -26.11 -7.33 25.63
CA PRO A 72 -27.16 -8.35 25.49
C PRO A 72 -28.43 -7.88 24.75
N THR A 73 -28.54 -6.58 24.44
CA THR A 73 -29.67 -5.99 23.71
C THR A 73 -29.27 -5.49 22.32
N ASP A 74 -28.02 -5.69 21.90
CA ASP A 74 -27.56 -5.30 20.57
C ASP A 74 -28.26 -6.15 19.50
N PRO A 75 -28.72 -5.58 18.37
CA PRO A 75 -29.39 -6.35 17.34
C PRO A 75 -28.44 -7.10 16.40
N ARG A 76 -27.12 -6.88 16.49
CA ARG A 76 -26.12 -7.62 15.70
C ARG A 76 -26.03 -9.08 16.17
N PRO A 77 -25.47 -9.99 15.35
CA PRO A 77 -25.42 -11.39 15.76
C PRO A 77 -24.56 -11.54 17.02
N HIS A 78 -24.85 -12.53 17.84
CA HIS A 78 -24.17 -12.73 19.13
C HIS A 78 -23.36 -14.00 19.09
N ALA A 79 -22.16 -13.96 19.65
CA ALA A 79 -21.41 -15.16 19.91
C ALA A 79 -21.97 -15.85 21.16
N THR A 80 -22.02 -17.17 21.12
CA THR A 80 -22.29 -18.01 22.29
C THR A 80 -21.33 -19.17 22.27
N GLY A 81 -21.15 -19.85 23.40
CA GLY A 81 -20.34 -21.05 23.38
C GLY A 81 -20.53 -21.93 24.59
N THR A 82 -19.79 -23.03 24.58
CA THR A 82 -19.67 -23.93 25.72
C THR A 82 -18.21 -24.23 25.97
N ALA A 83 -17.84 -24.33 27.25
CA ALA A 83 -16.51 -24.67 27.71
C ALA A 83 -16.52 -25.94 28.56
N ARG A 84 -15.60 -26.85 28.27
CA ARG A 84 -15.28 -28.01 29.10
C ARG A 84 -13.88 -27.86 29.62
N ILE A 85 -13.69 -28.06 30.92
CA ILE A 85 -12.44 -27.76 31.61
C ILE A 85 -11.92 -29.03 32.30
N LEU A 86 -10.65 -29.35 32.07
CA LEU A 86 -9.90 -30.42 32.71
C LEU A 86 -8.65 -29.84 33.38
N TRP A 87 -8.05 -30.56 34.31
CA TRP A 87 -6.81 -30.13 34.97
C TRP A 87 -5.92 -31.31 35.30
N ASP A 88 -4.62 -31.08 35.33
CA ASP A 88 -3.64 -31.95 35.97
C ASP A 88 -2.72 -31.11 36.89
N HIS A 89 -1.66 -31.72 37.41
CA HIS A 89 -0.78 -31.02 38.34
C HIS A 89 0.03 -29.88 37.70
N ASP A 90 0.08 -29.78 36.37
CA ASP A 90 0.93 -28.85 35.62
C ASP A 90 0.13 -27.89 34.72
N TYR A 91 -1.06 -28.30 34.26
CA TYR A 91 -1.85 -27.61 33.26
C TYR A 91 -3.35 -27.59 33.57
N LEU A 92 -4.00 -26.53 33.10
CA LEU A 92 -5.43 -26.52 32.83
C LEU A 92 -5.65 -26.76 31.34
N TYR A 93 -6.73 -27.45 31.01
CA TYR A 93 -7.15 -27.68 29.64
C TYR A 93 -8.57 -27.18 29.45
N ALA A 94 -8.81 -26.48 28.34
CA ALA A 94 -10.13 -25.96 28.01
C ALA A 94 -10.48 -26.33 26.57
N ARG A 95 -11.61 -27.01 26.37
CA ARG A 95 -12.25 -27.19 25.07
C ARG A 95 -13.43 -26.23 24.99
N VAL A 96 -13.37 -25.30 24.06
CA VAL A 96 -14.39 -24.28 23.84
C VAL A 96 -14.97 -24.45 22.45
N VAL A 97 -16.29 -24.61 22.38
CA VAL A 97 -17.05 -24.66 21.13
C VAL A 97 -17.81 -23.36 21.02
N VAL A 98 -17.46 -22.55 20.02
CA VAL A 98 -18.06 -21.23 19.77
C VAL A 98 -19.04 -21.33 18.61
N ASN A 99 -20.23 -20.79 18.85
CA ASN A 99 -21.26 -20.53 17.85
C ASN A 99 -21.31 -19.03 17.59
N ASP A 100 -20.88 -18.63 16.41
CA ASP A 100 -20.73 -17.26 15.95
C ASP A 100 -20.99 -17.25 14.43
N SER A 101 -22.08 -16.62 14.03
CA SER A 101 -22.51 -16.54 12.62
C SER A 101 -21.81 -15.42 11.84
N ASN A 102 -20.98 -14.61 12.50
CA ASN A 102 -20.26 -13.47 11.92
C ASN A 102 -18.75 -13.54 12.18
N LEU A 103 -18.20 -14.76 12.23
CA LEU A 103 -16.79 -15.04 12.44
C LEU A 103 -15.87 -14.26 11.49
N TYR A 104 -14.96 -13.50 12.08
CA TYR A 104 -13.85 -12.81 11.46
C TYR A 104 -12.50 -13.44 11.84
N GLN A 105 -11.81 -13.98 10.84
CA GLN A 105 -10.47 -14.55 10.98
C GLN A 105 -9.40 -13.48 10.76
N GLY A 106 -8.90 -12.90 11.83
CA GLY A 106 -7.74 -12.02 11.76
C GLY A 106 -6.42 -12.78 11.57
N ALA A 107 -5.42 -12.11 11.00
CA ALA A 107 -4.09 -12.69 10.78
C ALA A 107 -3.28 -12.90 12.08
N GLY A 108 -3.78 -12.41 13.23
CA GLY A 108 -3.13 -12.52 14.54
C GLY A 108 -4.14 -12.79 15.65
N ALA A 109 -3.67 -12.74 16.90
CA ALA A 109 -4.51 -12.95 18.08
C ALA A 109 -4.90 -11.63 18.76
N ASP A 110 -5.33 -10.66 17.97
CA ASP A 110 -5.92 -9.43 18.48
C ASP A 110 -7.19 -9.78 19.27
N HIS A 111 -7.41 -9.14 20.42
CA HIS A 111 -8.71 -9.16 21.08
C HIS A 111 -9.83 -8.61 20.21
N ARG A 112 -9.52 -7.79 19.20
CA ARG A 112 -10.50 -7.24 18.27
C ARG A 112 -10.90 -8.17 17.14
N TYR A 113 -10.32 -9.36 17.08
CA TYR A 113 -10.76 -10.44 16.21
C TYR A 113 -11.40 -11.55 17.04
N ASP A 114 -12.10 -12.45 16.37
CA ASP A 114 -12.71 -13.60 17.03
C ASP A 114 -11.64 -14.49 17.65
N SER A 115 -11.68 -14.51 18.97
CA SER A 115 -10.64 -15.08 19.82
C SER A 115 -11.21 -15.46 21.17
N LEU A 116 -10.47 -16.30 21.88
CA LEU A 116 -10.77 -16.68 23.25
C LEU A 116 -9.73 -16.10 24.20
N GLU A 117 -10.20 -15.60 25.35
CA GLU A 117 -9.34 -15.22 26.47
C GLU A 117 -9.63 -16.10 27.67
N PHE A 118 -8.57 -16.59 28.30
CA PHE A 118 -8.64 -17.37 29.53
C PHE A 118 -7.95 -16.58 30.63
N TYR A 119 -8.62 -16.37 31.75
CA TYR A 119 -8.03 -15.73 32.93
C TYR A 119 -7.88 -16.77 34.02
N VAL A 120 -6.64 -17.02 34.43
CA VAL A 120 -6.33 -18.11 35.36
C VAL A 120 -5.61 -17.58 36.58
N GLY A 121 -6.27 -17.69 37.74
CA GLY A 121 -5.81 -17.11 38.99
C GLY A 121 -6.10 -15.61 39.11
N THR A 122 -5.57 -14.99 40.16
CA THR A 122 -5.73 -13.56 40.42
C THR A 122 -4.72 -12.73 39.63
N GLY A 123 -5.12 -11.54 39.18
CA GLY A 123 -4.26 -10.65 38.41
C GLY A 123 -4.93 -9.33 38.05
N THR A 124 -4.13 -8.38 37.57
CA THR A 124 -4.57 -7.08 37.03
C THR A 124 -3.80 -6.79 35.74
N GLY A 125 -4.40 -5.99 34.85
CA GLY A 125 -3.78 -5.57 33.58
C GLY A 125 -3.37 -6.74 32.68
N GLY A 126 -4.16 -7.83 32.68
CA GLY A 126 -3.90 -9.02 31.86
C GLY A 126 -2.71 -9.90 32.30
N SER A 127 -2.16 -9.71 33.50
CA SER A 127 -1.05 -10.53 34.02
C SER A 127 -1.38 -12.03 34.18
N ASN A 128 -2.66 -12.36 34.33
CA ASN A 128 -3.23 -13.71 34.43
C ASN A 128 -3.94 -14.17 33.13
N GLN A 129 -3.83 -13.40 32.04
CA GLN A 129 -4.54 -13.63 30.79
C GLN A 129 -3.76 -14.51 29.82
N TRP A 130 -4.47 -15.39 29.12
CA TRP A 130 -3.99 -16.19 28.01
C TRP A 130 -4.96 -16.04 26.83
N ARG A 131 -4.46 -15.69 25.63
CA ARG A 131 -5.34 -15.47 24.47
C ARG A 131 -4.94 -16.26 23.24
N VAL A 132 -5.92 -16.84 22.56
CA VAL A 132 -5.74 -17.58 21.30
C VAL A 132 -6.81 -17.16 20.30
N SER A 133 -6.41 -16.90 19.05
CA SER A 133 -7.36 -16.58 17.97
C SER A 133 -8.17 -17.82 17.54
N SER A 134 -9.27 -17.59 16.81
CA SER A 134 -10.00 -18.65 16.10
C SER A 134 -9.12 -19.46 15.13
N THR A 135 -7.99 -18.90 14.70
CA THR A 135 -6.98 -19.51 13.82
C THR A 135 -5.78 -20.13 14.56
N GLY A 136 -5.78 -20.12 15.90
CA GLY A 136 -4.75 -20.77 16.72
C GLY A 136 -3.48 -19.95 16.96
N VAL A 137 -3.47 -18.68 16.58
CA VAL A 137 -2.36 -17.76 16.89
C VAL A 137 -2.43 -17.38 18.37
N PHE A 138 -1.29 -17.31 19.06
CA PHE A 138 -1.22 -16.89 20.46
C PHE A 138 -0.92 -15.41 20.62
N SER A 139 -1.54 -14.80 21.62
CA SER A 139 -1.11 -13.52 22.18
C SER A 139 -1.32 -13.51 23.71
N GLY A 140 -1.05 -12.35 24.32
CA GLY A 140 -1.02 -12.20 25.77
C GLY A 140 0.25 -12.81 26.36
N GLN A 141 0.10 -13.52 27.47
CA GLN A 141 1.27 -13.99 28.21
C GLN A 141 1.90 -15.27 27.60
N ALA A 142 3.23 -15.33 27.54
CA ALA A 142 3.99 -16.50 27.07
C ALA A 142 4.47 -17.39 28.24
N ALA A 143 4.45 -18.72 28.07
CA ALA A 143 5.04 -19.68 29.01
C ALA A 143 5.34 -21.03 28.30
N PRO A 144 6.39 -21.77 28.71
CA PRO A 144 6.67 -23.10 28.19
C PRO A 144 5.50 -24.06 28.38
N GLY A 145 5.30 -24.95 27.41
CA GLY A 145 4.22 -25.94 27.44
C GLY A 145 2.84 -25.39 27.10
N ARG A 146 2.69 -24.14 26.67
CA ARG A 146 1.43 -23.64 26.12
C ARG A 146 1.16 -24.28 24.75
N ALA A 147 -0.08 -24.70 24.49
CA ALA A 147 -0.47 -25.23 23.18
C ALA A 147 -1.97 -25.08 22.93
N ALA A 148 -2.37 -25.11 21.66
CA ALA A 148 -3.76 -25.07 21.27
C ALA A 148 -4.00 -25.73 19.91
N TRP A 149 -5.14 -26.38 19.79
CA TRP A 149 -5.72 -26.86 18.54
C TRP A 149 -6.94 -26.04 18.20
N THR A 150 -7.13 -25.72 16.92
CA THR A 150 -8.28 -24.95 16.45
C THR A 150 -8.90 -25.53 15.20
N GLN A 151 -10.21 -25.41 15.07
CA GLN A 151 -10.96 -25.79 13.86
C GLN A 151 -12.06 -24.78 13.59
N ILE A 152 -12.11 -24.23 12.38
CA ILE A 152 -13.26 -23.45 11.91
C ILE A 152 -14.41 -24.41 11.59
N THR A 153 -15.62 -24.08 12.04
CA THR A 153 -16.84 -24.87 11.82
C THR A 153 -17.84 -24.07 10.99
N GLU A 154 -18.90 -24.72 10.50
CA GLU A 154 -19.98 -24.04 9.75
C GLU A 154 -20.68 -22.94 10.57
N THR A 155 -20.63 -23.05 11.90
CA THR A 155 -21.36 -22.18 12.82
C THR A 155 -20.44 -21.34 13.69
N GLY A 156 -19.12 -21.34 13.48
CA GLY A 156 -18.16 -20.65 14.35
C GLY A 156 -16.81 -21.36 14.38
N TYR A 157 -16.32 -21.71 15.57
CA TYR A 157 -15.00 -22.34 15.71
C TYR A 157 -14.85 -23.14 17.01
N ILE A 158 -13.88 -24.05 17.03
CA ILE A 158 -13.49 -24.84 18.21
C ILE A 158 -12.07 -24.46 18.57
N VAL A 159 -11.81 -24.31 19.86
CA VAL A 159 -10.47 -24.18 20.42
C VAL A 159 -10.30 -25.20 21.55
N GLU A 160 -9.22 -25.97 21.49
CA GLU A 160 -8.75 -26.75 22.63
C GLU A 160 -7.40 -26.20 23.06
N MET A 161 -7.28 -25.78 24.32
CA MET A 161 -6.10 -25.08 24.81
C MET A 161 -5.52 -25.74 26.06
N ARG A 162 -4.20 -25.95 26.06
CA ARG A 162 -3.39 -26.29 27.24
C ARG A 162 -2.77 -25.02 27.83
N ILE A 163 -3.10 -24.73 29.08
CA ILE A 163 -2.75 -23.51 29.81
C ILE A 163 -1.79 -23.86 30.97
N PRO A 164 -0.52 -23.42 30.94
CA PRO A 164 0.44 -23.70 32.00
C PRO A 164 0.07 -23.06 33.36
N LYS A 165 0.28 -23.79 34.46
CA LYS A 165 0.00 -23.27 35.83
C LYS A 165 0.82 -22.04 36.23
N ARG A 166 1.98 -21.80 35.61
CA ARG A 166 2.99 -20.81 36.05
C ARG A 166 3.35 -20.98 37.54
N THR A 167 2.93 -20.03 38.37
CA THR A 167 3.16 -19.98 39.82
C THR A 167 1.97 -20.54 40.62
N LEU A 168 0.89 -20.96 39.96
CA LEU A 168 -0.28 -21.54 40.61
C LEU A 168 0.03 -22.96 41.07
N THR A 169 -0.66 -23.39 42.14
CA THR A 169 -0.72 -24.78 42.57
C THR A 169 -2.07 -25.34 42.13
N LEU A 170 -2.07 -26.41 41.33
CA LEU A 170 -3.28 -27.09 40.88
C LEU A 170 -3.49 -28.34 41.74
N GLU A 171 -4.51 -28.28 42.59
CA GLU A 171 -4.95 -29.34 43.50
C GLU A 171 -6.46 -29.25 43.72
N GLU A 172 -7.08 -30.30 44.30
CA GLU A 172 -8.51 -30.27 44.60
C GLU A 172 -8.87 -29.06 45.46
N GLY A 173 -9.80 -28.24 44.98
CA GLY A 173 -10.08 -26.97 45.62
C GLY A 173 -10.68 -25.95 44.67
N LYS A 174 -10.90 -24.75 45.21
CA LYS A 174 -11.42 -23.63 44.44
C LYS A 174 -10.32 -23.01 43.60
N LEU A 175 -10.63 -22.70 42.36
CA LEU A 175 -9.79 -22.00 41.42
C LEU A 175 -10.53 -20.77 40.90
N THR A 176 -9.82 -19.65 40.83
CA THR A 176 -10.29 -18.46 40.13
C THR A 176 -10.04 -18.64 38.64
N PHE A 177 -11.09 -18.79 37.83
CA PHE A 177 -11.00 -19.09 36.40
C PHE A 177 -12.10 -18.39 35.59
N GLU A 178 -11.75 -17.90 34.40
CA GLU A 178 -12.71 -17.30 33.46
C GLU A 178 -12.35 -17.62 32.01
N VAL A 179 -13.37 -17.70 31.16
CA VAL A 179 -13.24 -17.81 29.70
C VAL A 179 -14.14 -16.78 29.00
N TYR A 180 -13.54 -15.97 28.13
CA TYR A 180 -14.22 -14.99 27.29
C TYR A 180 -14.18 -15.41 25.82
N ILE A 181 -15.29 -15.18 25.13
CA ILE A 181 -15.32 -15.03 23.68
C ILE A 181 -15.22 -13.54 23.39
N ASN A 182 -14.19 -13.13 22.64
CA ASN A 182 -14.19 -11.83 21.97
C ASN A 182 -14.90 -12.02 20.62
N ASN A 183 -15.98 -11.27 20.40
CA ASN A 183 -16.75 -11.30 19.16
C ASN A 183 -16.51 -10.01 18.35
N SER A 184 -16.10 -10.16 17.10
CA SER A 184 -15.92 -9.06 16.15
C SER A 184 -17.02 -9.08 15.10
N THR A 185 -17.37 -7.93 14.50
CA THR A 185 -18.26 -7.98 13.35
C THR A 185 -17.59 -8.69 12.18
N GLU A 186 -18.36 -9.04 11.15
CA GLU A 186 -17.87 -9.57 9.86
C GLU A 186 -16.77 -8.72 9.19
N LYS A 187 -16.56 -7.48 9.66
CA LYS A 187 -15.54 -6.54 9.18
C LYS A 187 -14.21 -6.62 9.93
N GLY A 188 -14.20 -7.24 11.11
CA GLY A 188 -13.02 -7.36 11.95
C GLY A 188 -12.61 -6.09 12.67
N GLY A 189 -11.81 -6.24 13.73
CA GLY A 189 -11.02 -5.15 14.31
C GLY A 189 -11.81 -4.20 15.23
N ASP A 190 -13.00 -4.61 15.69
CA ASP A 190 -13.92 -3.76 16.44
C ASP A 190 -14.34 -4.27 17.83
N ARG A 191 -14.01 -5.52 18.22
CA ARG A 191 -14.39 -6.17 19.50
C ARG A 191 -15.70 -5.65 20.10
N TYR A 192 -16.80 -5.71 19.35
CA TYR A 192 -18.02 -5.03 19.81
C TYR A 192 -18.73 -5.78 20.93
N GLU A 193 -18.46 -7.07 21.07
CA GLU A 193 -19.04 -7.92 22.10
C GLU A 193 -17.95 -8.75 22.79
N VAL A 194 -18.06 -8.88 24.12
CA VAL A 194 -17.34 -9.86 24.91
C VAL A 194 -18.37 -10.72 25.63
N VAL A 195 -18.23 -12.04 25.56
CA VAL A 195 -19.16 -12.99 26.15
C VAL A 195 -18.44 -13.80 27.22
N SER A 196 -18.88 -13.72 28.47
CA SER A 196 -18.27 -14.44 29.59
C SER A 196 -19.04 -15.69 30.01
N SER A 197 -18.36 -16.56 30.76
CA SER A 197 -18.94 -17.75 31.37
C SER A 197 -19.28 -17.53 32.84
N PHE A 198 -18.31 -17.15 33.68
CA PHE A 198 -18.47 -17.19 35.14
C PHE A 198 -18.80 -15.84 35.77
N GLY A 199 -17.94 -14.86 35.63
CA GLY A 199 -18.07 -13.51 36.16
C GLY A 199 -18.67 -12.52 35.18
N ASP A 200 -18.58 -11.24 35.56
CA ASP A 200 -19.09 -10.13 34.75
C ASP A 200 -18.30 -10.02 33.42
N PRO A 201 -18.99 -9.80 32.28
CA PRO A 201 -18.34 -9.64 30.99
C PRO A 201 -17.35 -8.48 30.96
N ASP A 202 -16.19 -8.68 30.31
CA ASP A 202 -15.10 -7.70 30.13
C ASP A 202 -14.45 -7.13 31.42
N ALA A 203 -14.77 -7.69 32.60
CA ALA A 203 -14.19 -7.25 33.87
C ALA A 203 -12.79 -7.85 34.16
N ALA A 204 -12.51 -9.06 33.63
CA ALA A 204 -11.38 -9.89 34.04
C ALA A 204 -10.01 -9.34 33.70
N TYR A 205 -9.91 -8.49 32.69
CA TYR A 205 -8.67 -7.80 32.36
C TYR A 205 -8.17 -6.91 33.50
N THR A 206 -9.10 -6.28 34.22
CA THR A 206 -8.79 -5.31 35.28
C THR A 206 -8.72 -5.95 36.67
N SER A 207 -9.56 -6.94 36.95
CA SER A 207 -9.72 -7.53 38.29
C SER A 207 -10.36 -8.92 38.24
N SER A 208 -9.99 -9.79 39.17
CA SER A 208 -10.57 -11.13 39.31
C SER A 208 -11.81 -11.23 40.20
N VAL A 209 -12.30 -10.11 40.75
CA VAL A 209 -13.33 -10.11 41.81
C VAL A 209 -14.64 -10.77 41.38
N SER A 210 -15.08 -10.59 40.14
CA SER A 210 -16.38 -11.11 39.65
C SER A 210 -16.40 -12.62 39.38
N PHE A 211 -15.23 -13.28 39.32
CA PHE A 211 -15.10 -14.72 39.08
C PHE A 211 -14.13 -15.37 40.08
N THR A 212 -13.95 -14.76 41.26
CA THR A 212 -13.12 -15.35 42.31
C THR A 212 -13.74 -16.68 42.77
N ASP A 213 -12.90 -17.72 42.84
CA ASP A 213 -13.30 -19.08 43.22
C ASP A 213 -14.46 -19.66 42.38
N SER A 214 -14.55 -19.24 41.11
CA SER A 214 -15.63 -19.60 40.18
C SER A 214 -15.67 -21.07 39.79
N LEU A 215 -14.53 -21.77 39.84
CA LEU A 215 -14.39 -23.15 39.37
C LEU A 215 -13.87 -24.06 40.49
N GLN A 216 -14.50 -25.22 40.68
CA GLN A 216 -14.08 -26.23 41.64
C GLN A 216 -13.30 -27.34 40.95
N LEU A 217 -12.02 -27.50 41.29
CA LEU A 217 -11.20 -28.62 40.86
C LEU A 217 -11.55 -29.87 41.68
N THR A 218 -11.84 -30.98 41.01
CA THR A 218 -12.21 -32.27 41.62
C THR A 218 -11.43 -33.43 41.00
N SER A 219 -11.24 -34.52 41.75
CA SER A 219 -10.83 -35.79 41.16
C SER A 219 -11.83 -36.29 40.10
N ALA A 220 -11.35 -37.12 39.18
CA ALA A 220 -12.21 -37.83 38.23
C ALA A 220 -13.03 -38.93 38.93
N ASN A 221 -14.29 -39.09 38.52
CA ASN A 221 -15.18 -40.15 39.02
C ASN A 221 -14.76 -41.53 38.49
N GLU A 222 -14.27 -41.57 37.25
CA GLU A 222 -13.69 -42.76 36.62
C GLU A 222 -12.20 -42.51 36.40
N VAL A 223 -11.38 -43.51 36.73
CA VAL A 223 -9.93 -43.41 36.51
C VAL A 223 -9.65 -43.64 35.02
N ASP A 224 -9.09 -42.63 34.34
CA ASP A 224 -8.53 -42.83 33.00
C ASP A 224 -7.29 -43.71 33.11
N ASN A 225 -7.41 -44.94 32.61
CA ASN A 225 -6.34 -45.94 32.66
C ASN A 225 -5.37 -45.84 31.47
N ARG A 226 -5.55 -44.85 30.58
CA ARG A 226 -4.60 -44.56 29.50
C ARG A 226 -3.35 -43.92 30.06
N PHE A 227 -2.21 -44.20 29.44
CA PHE A 227 -0.94 -43.56 29.73
C PHE A 227 -0.67 -42.41 28.75
N SER A 228 0.15 -41.46 29.19
CA SER A 228 0.63 -40.35 28.37
C SER A 228 1.97 -40.71 27.72
N ILE A 229 2.11 -40.39 26.44
CA ILE A 229 3.43 -40.23 25.81
C ILE A 229 3.61 -38.75 25.51
N THR A 230 4.50 -38.09 26.23
CA THR A 230 4.88 -36.71 25.93
C THR A 230 5.98 -36.69 24.87
N ALA A 231 5.63 -36.27 23.65
CA ALA A 231 6.48 -36.31 22.46
C ALA A 231 6.91 -34.90 22.04
N THR A 232 8.20 -34.58 22.20
CA THR A 232 8.73 -33.26 21.86
C THR A 232 9.81 -33.33 20.79
N ALA A 233 9.92 -32.27 19.99
CA ALA A 233 10.92 -32.14 18.94
C ALA A 233 11.73 -30.85 19.11
N GLY A 234 13.04 -30.95 18.93
CA GLY A 234 13.91 -29.78 18.74
C GLY A 234 13.75 -29.19 17.34
N PRO A 235 14.34 -28.01 17.06
CA PRO A 235 14.30 -27.39 15.74
C PRO A 235 14.88 -28.29 14.64
N GLY A 236 14.36 -28.19 13.42
CA GLY A 236 14.86 -28.92 12.24
C GLY A 236 14.11 -30.22 11.91
N GLY A 237 12.92 -30.41 12.48
CA GLY A 237 12.03 -31.48 12.12
C GLY A 237 10.83 -31.56 13.03
N SER A 238 10.09 -32.66 12.91
CA SER A 238 8.88 -32.94 13.66
C SER A 238 8.84 -34.39 14.12
N ILE A 239 8.00 -34.63 15.12
CA ILE A 239 7.63 -35.95 15.62
C ILE A 239 6.14 -36.16 15.28
N MET A 240 5.77 -37.34 14.75
CA MET A 240 4.45 -37.82 14.29
C MET A 240 3.29 -36.83 14.44
N SER A 241 2.52 -36.57 13.36
CA SER A 241 1.32 -35.68 13.29
C SER A 241 0.75 -35.28 14.66
N ASN A 242 1.37 -34.25 15.24
CA ASN A 242 1.34 -34.01 16.67
C ASN A 242 -0.03 -33.43 17.05
N PRO A 243 -0.79 -34.02 18.00
CA PRO A 243 -1.87 -33.28 18.64
C PRO A 243 -1.24 -32.05 19.29
N PRO A 244 -1.83 -30.85 19.15
CA PRO A 244 -1.27 -29.67 19.78
C PRO A 244 -1.05 -29.90 21.27
N GLY A 245 0.16 -29.62 21.76
CA GLY A 245 0.51 -29.87 23.15
C GLY A 245 1.26 -31.15 23.42
N ASP A 246 1.77 -31.85 22.40
CA ASP A 246 2.85 -32.82 22.58
C ASP A 246 2.46 -34.05 23.42
N VAL A 247 1.17 -34.30 23.68
CA VAL A 247 0.70 -35.39 24.53
C VAL A 247 -0.20 -36.32 23.73
N LEU A 248 0.21 -37.58 23.62
CA LEU A 248 -0.57 -38.67 23.04
C LEU A 248 -1.14 -39.52 24.17
N ARG A 249 -2.42 -39.90 24.08
CA ARG A 249 -3.08 -40.78 25.04
C ARG A 249 -3.19 -42.19 24.47
N VAL A 250 -2.65 -43.17 25.20
CA VAL A 250 -2.50 -44.55 24.72
C VAL A 250 -3.05 -45.57 25.71
N ASP A 251 -3.73 -46.60 25.20
CA ASP A 251 -4.29 -47.66 26.02
C ASP A 251 -3.19 -48.51 26.68
N ARG A 252 -3.47 -48.97 27.90
CA ARG A 252 -2.59 -49.90 28.63
C ARG A 252 -2.33 -51.18 27.83
N GLY A 253 -1.07 -51.61 27.78
CA GLY A 253 -0.62 -52.80 27.07
C GLY A 253 -0.60 -52.65 25.55
N SER A 254 -0.95 -51.47 25.01
CA SER A 254 -0.85 -51.19 23.58
C SER A 254 0.60 -50.94 23.14
N ASN A 255 0.81 -50.97 21.83
CA ASN A 255 2.04 -50.54 21.19
C ASN A 255 1.78 -49.22 20.46
N LYS A 256 2.74 -48.30 20.49
CA LYS A 256 2.66 -47.03 19.77
C LYS A 256 3.96 -46.80 19.02
N GLU A 257 3.88 -46.75 17.70
CA GLU A 257 4.98 -46.28 16.86
C GLU A 257 5.01 -44.75 16.88
N ILE A 258 6.22 -44.19 16.91
CA ILE A 258 6.51 -42.77 16.84
C ILE A 258 7.44 -42.55 15.65
N THR A 259 7.01 -41.71 14.72
CA THR A 259 7.77 -41.38 13.50
C THR A 259 8.45 -40.04 13.68
N PHE A 260 9.71 -39.92 13.25
CA PHE A 260 10.42 -38.65 13.19
C PHE A 260 10.52 -38.22 11.73
N THR A 261 10.13 -36.98 11.45
CA THR A 261 10.19 -36.39 10.11
C THR A 261 11.14 -35.20 10.17
N PRO A 262 12.43 -35.37 9.82
CA PRO A 262 13.35 -34.26 9.65
C PRO A 262 12.85 -33.28 8.58
N ASP A 263 13.11 -32.00 8.77
CA ASP A 263 12.97 -31.03 7.68
C ASP A 263 14.01 -31.31 6.58
N TYR A 264 13.79 -30.79 5.37
CA TYR A 264 14.79 -30.89 4.30
C TYR A 264 16.15 -30.34 4.77
N GLY A 265 17.23 -31.05 4.43
CA GLY A 265 18.58 -30.70 4.89
C GLY A 265 18.91 -31.15 6.32
N LYS A 266 17.98 -31.81 7.02
CA LYS A 266 18.15 -32.26 8.40
C LYS A 266 18.08 -33.77 8.50
N ILE A 267 18.73 -34.29 9.52
CA ILE A 267 18.63 -35.69 9.95
C ILE A 267 18.37 -35.75 11.45
N VAL A 268 17.79 -36.85 11.91
CA VAL A 268 17.67 -37.13 13.34
C VAL A 268 19.08 -37.17 13.96
N ASP A 269 19.29 -36.38 15.00
CA ASP A 269 20.54 -36.34 15.74
C ASP A 269 20.50 -37.29 16.94
N THR A 270 19.60 -37.02 17.89
CA THR A 270 19.41 -37.88 19.06
C THR A 270 17.93 -38.09 19.33
N VAL A 271 17.59 -39.27 19.83
CA VAL A 271 16.27 -39.54 20.41
C VAL A 271 16.49 -40.02 21.84
N THR A 272 15.84 -39.36 22.77
CA THR A 272 15.81 -39.77 24.18
C THR A 272 14.42 -40.23 24.55
N VAL A 273 14.34 -41.36 25.27
CA VAL A 273 13.10 -41.89 25.86
C VAL A 273 13.32 -41.94 27.36
N ASP A 274 12.45 -41.28 28.12
CA ASP A 274 12.56 -41.16 29.59
C ASP A 274 13.94 -40.63 30.06
N GLY A 275 14.52 -39.74 29.25
CA GLY A 275 15.83 -39.12 29.50
C GLY A 275 17.03 -39.93 29.01
N GLU A 276 16.84 -41.17 28.55
CA GLU A 276 17.90 -42.06 28.09
C GLU A 276 17.97 -42.11 26.57
N ILE A 277 19.19 -42.09 26.00
CA ILE A 277 19.39 -42.14 24.53
C ILE A 277 19.04 -43.54 24.01
N VAL A 278 18.20 -43.61 22.97
CA VAL A 278 17.78 -44.86 22.33
C VAL A 278 18.38 -45.04 20.93
N THR A 279 18.56 -46.28 20.50
CA THR A 279 19.03 -46.61 19.14
C THR A 279 17.83 -46.77 18.20
N LEU A 280 17.89 -46.12 17.04
CA LEU A 280 16.79 -46.11 16.08
C LEU A 280 16.95 -47.19 15.00
N SER A 281 15.83 -47.72 14.54
CA SER A 281 15.72 -48.49 13.30
C SER A 281 14.83 -47.73 12.33
N ALA A 282 15.41 -47.15 11.27
CA ALA A 282 14.67 -46.56 10.14
C ALA A 282 13.76 -45.34 10.45
N GLY A 283 14.19 -44.43 11.34
CA GLY A 283 13.51 -43.14 11.53
C GLY A 283 12.22 -43.20 12.36
N THR A 284 11.96 -44.34 12.99
CA THR A 284 10.86 -44.52 13.95
C THR A 284 11.37 -45.09 15.27
N TYR A 285 10.57 -44.94 16.31
CA TYR A 285 10.71 -45.61 17.59
C TYR A 285 9.37 -46.22 18.00
N THR A 286 9.34 -47.49 18.40
CA THR A 286 8.10 -48.16 18.82
C THR A 286 8.12 -48.40 20.33
N PHE A 287 7.19 -47.77 21.04
CA PHE A 287 6.83 -48.18 22.38
C PHE A 287 6.06 -49.50 22.30
N THR A 288 6.51 -50.52 23.04
CA THR A 288 5.85 -51.82 23.10
C THR A 288 5.33 -52.11 24.50
N ASN A 289 4.11 -52.63 24.62
CA ASN A 289 3.47 -52.99 25.88
C ASN A 289 3.55 -51.86 26.92
N ILE A 290 2.90 -50.74 26.62
CA ILE A 290 2.97 -49.52 27.44
C ILE A 290 2.24 -49.73 28.77
N GLU A 291 2.97 -49.59 29.88
CA GLU A 291 2.49 -49.83 31.25
C GLU A 291 2.72 -48.64 32.21
N ALA A 292 3.25 -47.52 31.69
CA ALA A 292 3.51 -46.28 32.42
C ALA A 292 3.49 -45.09 31.45
N ASP A 293 3.45 -43.87 32.01
CA ASP A 293 3.68 -42.65 31.24
C ASP A 293 5.14 -42.62 30.75
N HIS A 294 5.33 -42.11 29.53
CA HIS A 294 6.64 -42.00 28.90
C HIS A 294 6.87 -40.60 28.34
N THR A 295 8.13 -40.24 28.21
CA THR A 295 8.58 -39.05 27.47
C THR A 295 9.45 -39.48 26.31
N ILE A 296 9.32 -38.80 25.17
CA ILE A 296 10.22 -38.95 24.03
C ILE A 296 10.59 -37.58 23.49
N HIS A 297 11.89 -37.36 23.29
CA HIS A 297 12.41 -36.13 22.70
C HIS A 297 13.31 -36.46 21.52
N VAL A 298 13.12 -35.78 20.39
CA VAL A 298 13.99 -35.88 19.22
C VAL A 298 14.69 -34.55 18.97
N THR A 299 16.01 -34.60 18.73
CA THR A 299 16.77 -33.47 18.19
C THR A 299 17.15 -33.74 16.74
N PHE A 300 17.35 -32.68 15.97
CA PHE A 300 17.80 -32.76 14.59
C PHE A 300 19.11 -32.00 14.43
N LYS A 301 19.92 -32.44 13.47
CA LYS A 301 21.12 -31.75 13.03
C LYS A 301 21.12 -31.60 11.52
N ASN A 302 21.99 -30.74 11.01
CA ASN A 302 22.23 -30.67 9.57
C ASN A 302 22.68 -32.04 9.07
N ASP A 303 22.07 -32.48 7.97
CA ASP A 303 22.62 -33.55 7.17
C ASP A 303 24.02 -33.11 6.69
N PRO A 304 25.09 -33.89 6.94
CA PRO A 304 26.42 -33.57 6.42
C PRO A 304 26.49 -33.39 4.91
N ASP A 305 25.53 -33.98 4.18
CA ASP A 305 25.44 -33.88 2.72
C ASP A 305 24.49 -32.74 2.26
N ALA A 306 23.87 -32.01 3.18
CA ALA A 306 23.03 -30.86 2.84
C ALA A 306 23.85 -29.65 2.41
N GLY A 307 23.37 -28.96 1.36
CA GLY A 307 23.86 -27.64 1.03
C GLY A 307 23.48 -26.63 2.10
N ILE A 308 24.38 -25.69 2.42
CA ILE A 308 24.09 -24.57 3.31
C ILE A 308 24.01 -23.30 2.47
N LEU A 309 22.85 -22.64 2.49
CA LEU A 309 22.66 -21.35 1.83
C LEU A 309 22.38 -20.25 2.86
N PRO A 310 23.08 -19.11 2.78
CA PRO A 310 22.80 -18.00 3.68
C PRO A 310 21.54 -17.25 3.24
N PHE A 311 20.88 -16.62 4.20
CA PHE A 311 19.84 -15.64 3.93
C PHE A 311 19.98 -14.41 4.82
N ILE A 312 19.47 -13.28 4.32
CA ILE A 312 19.33 -12.05 5.10
C ILE A 312 17.88 -11.83 5.49
N VAL A 313 17.67 -11.27 6.68
CA VAL A 313 16.38 -10.75 7.11
C VAL A 313 16.27 -9.30 6.64
N TRP A 314 15.26 -8.98 5.84
CA TRP A 314 15.08 -7.68 5.23
C TRP A 314 14.03 -6.86 5.97
N ASN A 315 14.45 -5.73 6.52
CA ASN A 315 13.57 -4.74 7.11
C ASN A 315 13.43 -3.53 6.19
N ASP A 316 12.25 -2.91 6.22
CA ASP A 316 11.99 -1.61 5.60
C ASP A 316 11.14 -0.73 6.52
N ASN A 317 11.22 0.57 6.30
CA ASN A 317 10.50 1.58 7.05
C ASN A 317 9.30 2.09 6.26
N PHE A 318 8.16 2.10 6.96
CA PHE A 318 6.90 2.68 6.53
C PHE A 318 6.50 3.77 7.54
N ALA A 319 5.38 4.46 7.33
CA ALA A 319 5.00 5.57 8.20
C ALA A 319 4.74 5.19 9.65
N SER A 320 4.24 3.97 9.87
CA SER A 320 3.99 3.36 11.18
C SER A 320 5.25 2.82 11.86
N GLY A 321 6.31 2.55 11.11
CA GLY A 321 7.57 2.08 11.66
C GLY A 321 8.35 1.13 10.74
N GLU A 322 9.36 0.48 11.31
CA GLU A 322 10.20 -0.54 10.69
C GLU A 322 9.54 -1.91 10.83
N TYR A 323 9.44 -2.64 9.72
CA TYR A 323 8.89 -3.97 9.67
C TYR A 323 9.84 -4.90 8.92
N THR A 324 9.96 -6.14 9.38
CA THR A 324 10.52 -7.23 8.60
C THR A 324 9.52 -7.65 7.54
N THR A 325 9.89 -7.44 6.28
CA THR A 325 9.01 -7.65 5.12
C THR A 325 9.39 -8.87 4.30
N ALA A 326 10.66 -9.30 4.34
CA ALA A 326 11.10 -10.48 3.60
C ALA A 326 12.30 -11.16 4.26
N VAL A 327 12.58 -12.37 3.81
CA VAL A 327 13.92 -12.97 3.89
C VAL A 327 14.43 -13.18 2.47
N ILE A 328 15.73 -13.01 2.26
CA ILE A 328 16.34 -13.10 0.93
C ILE A 328 17.46 -14.14 0.98
N ILE A 329 17.26 -15.23 0.25
CA ILE A 329 18.17 -16.37 0.17
C ILE A 329 19.17 -16.09 -0.96
N ASP A 330 20.46 -16.29 -0.68
CA ASP A 330 21.53 -16.20 -1.68
C ASP A 330 21.93 -17.60 -2.15
N LEU A 331 21.76 -17.88 -3.44
CA LEU A 331 22.11 -19.18 -4.04
C LEU A 331 23.62 -19.33 -4.32
N GLY A 332 24.40 -18.26 -4.14
CA GLY A 332 25.82 -18.20 -4.47
C GLY A 332 26.09 -17.88 -5.96
N GLU A 333 27.33 -17.48 -6.25
CA GLU A 333 27.75 -17.17 -7.61
C GLU A 333 27.58 -18.36 -8.55
N GLY A 334 27.02 -18.12 -9.74
CA GLY A 334 26.82 -19.12 -10.79
C GLY A 334 25.50 -19.89 -10.69
N ASN A 335 24.72 -19.73 -9.62
CA ASN A 335 23.39 -20.34 -9.49
C ASN A 335 22.29 -19.29 -9.69
N SER A 336 21.26 -19.65 -10.46
CA SER A 336 20.08 -18.80 -10.67
C SER A 336 18.81 -19.64 -10.62
N ALA A 337 17.88 -19.29 -9.73
CA ALA A 337 16.57 -19.93 -9.65
C ALA A 337 15.71 -19.60 -10.88
N LEU A 338 14.87 -20.54 -11.29
CA LEU A 338 13.86 -20.35 -12.33
C LEU A 338 12.63 -19.65 -11.72
N GLY A 339 12.39 -18.40 -12.10
CA GLY A 339 11.35 -17.54 -11.50
C GLY A 339 9.93 -18.09 -11.65
N SER A 340 9.60 -18.71 -12.78
CA SER A 340 8.27 -19.29 -13.03
C SER A 340 7.94 -20.53 -12.18
N ALA A 341 8.94 -21.13 -11.53
CA ALA A 341 8.75 -22.27 -10.64
C ALA A 341 8.62 -21.85 -9.15
N LEU A 342 8.95 -20.60 -8.82
CA LEU A 342 8.91 -20.11 -7.46
C LEU A 342 7.47 -19.81 -7.02
N ASN A 343 7.12 -20.27 -5.83
CA ASN A 343 5.80 -20.05 -5.22
C ASN A 343 5.90 -20.16 -3.68
N PRO A 344 4.92 -19.62 -2.93
CA PRO A 344 4.92 -19.65 -1.46
C PRO A 344 5.04 -21.05 -0.83
N ASP A 345 4.48 -22.09 -1.43
CA ASP A 345 4.45 -23.44 -0.86
C ASP A 345 5.83 -24.13 -0.84
N LEU A 346 6.83 -23.56 -1.52
CA LEU A 346 8.20 -24.05 -1.49
C LEU A 346 8.89 -23.81 -0.14
N PHE A 347 8.37 -22.92 0.70
CA PHE A 347 9.02 -22.51 1.94
C PHE A 347 8.03 -22.44 3.10
N ALA A 348 8.52 -22.71 4.30
CA ALA A 348 7.89 -22.27 5.53
C ALA A 348 8.79 -21.23 6.22
N LEU A 349 8.18 -20.16 6.73
CA LEU A 349 8.87 -19.07 7.42
C LEU A 349 8.33 -18.96 8.84
N SER A 350 9.22 -18.84 9.81
CA SER A 350 8.86 -18.55 11.20
C SER A 350 9.85 -17.57 11.82
N ALA A 351 9.43 -16.92 12.91
CA ALA A 351 10.27 -16.00 13.65
C ALA A 351 10.17 -16.25 15.16
N ARG A 352 11.27 -16.00 15.86
CA ARG A 352 11.38 -15.97 17.31
C ARG A 352 12.10 -14.69 17.73
N ASN A 353 11.34 -13.61 17.76
CA ASN A 353 11.87 -12.30 18.13
C ASN A 353 11.89 -12.14 19.65
N THR A 354 12.90 -11.44 20.14
CA THR A 354 13.10 -11.19 21.57
C THR A 354 13.36 -9.71 21.82
N THR A 355 13.31 -9.28 23.08
CA THR A 355 13.90 -8.01 23.50
C THR A 355 15.38 -7.96 23.09
N LEU A 356 15.96 -6.75 22.93
CA LEU A 356 17.37 -6.61 22.51
C LEU A 356 18.36 -7.38 23.41
N ASN A 357 18.07 -7.52 24.70
CA ASN A 357 18.88 -8.29 25.67
C ASN A 357 18.61 -9.81 25.64
N GLY A 358 17.62 -10.27 24.87
CA GLY A 358 17.24 -11.68 24.73
C GLY A 358 16.44 -12.27 25.89
N GLU A 359 16.06 -11.47 26.89
CA GLU A 359 15.40 -11.96 28.12
C GLU A 359 13.93 -12.37 27.91
N ALA A 360 13.20 -11.65 27.06
CA ALA A 360 11.78 -11.90 26.83
C ALA A 360 11.50 -12.17 25.35
N VAL A 361 10.67 -13.18 25.08
CA VAL A 361 10.10 -13.43 23.75
C VAL A 361 9.02 -12.39 23.49
N THR A 362 9.11 -11.73 22.34
CA THR A 362 8.19 -10.67 21.93
C THR A 362 7.27 -11.14 20.82
N PHE A 363 7.72 -12.10 20.01
CA PHE A 363 6.93 -12.82 19.03
C PHE A 363 7.57 -14.19 18.79
N GLU A 364 6.76 -15.24 18.76
CA GLU A 364 7.19 -16.59 18.38
C GLU A 364 6.07 -17.26 17.59
N GLY A 365 6.34 -17.62 16.33
CA GLY A 365 5.32 -18.21 15.48
C GLY A 365 5.63 -18.18 13.98
N PRO A 366 4.75 -18.78 13.18
CA PRO A 366 4.86 -18.75 11.72
C PRO A 366 4.67 -17.33 11.17
N ARG A 367 5.25 -17.09 9.99
CA ARG A 367 5.08 -15.88 9.19
C ARG A 367 4.43 -16.24 7.87
N LYS A 368 3.32 -15.58 7.56
CA LYS A 368 2.59 -15.78 6.31
C LYS A 368 3.44 -15.28 5.14
N ILE A 369 3.78 -16.17 4.22
CA ILE A 369 4.49 -15.83 2.98
C ILE A 369 3.46 -15.29 1.99
N THR A 370 3.68 -14.09 1.46
CA THR A 370 2.79 -13.45 0.48
C THR A 370 3.24 -13.70 -0.95
N ARG A 371 4.56 -13.77 -1.18
CA ARG A 371 5.14 -13.91 -2.51
C ARG A 371 6.52 -14.55 -2.43
N VAL A 372 6.89 -15.30 -3.46
CA VAL A 372 8.25 -15.82 -3.64
C VAL A 372 8.67 -15.55 -5.07
N TYR A 373 9.84 -14.94 -5.27
CA TYR A 373 10.31 -14.57 -6.60
C TYR A 373 11.82 -14.48 -6.71
N ALA A 374 12.33 -14.51 -7.95
CA ALA A 374 13.76 -14.40 -8.23
C ALA A 374 14.18 -12.93 -8.42
N ASN A 375 15.40 -12.61 -8.01
CA ASN A 375 16.03 -11.31 -8.23
C ASN A 375 17.54 -11.45 -8.42
N ASP A 376 18.16 -10.48 -9.10
CA ASP A 376 19.62 -10.43 -9.31
C ASP A 376 20.34 -9.61 -8.24
N GLU A 377 19.58 -8.90 -7.42
CA GLU A 377 20.08 -8.12 -6.29
C GLU A 377 19.46 -8.62 -4.98
N PRO A 378 20.18 -8.54 -3.84
CA PRO A 378 19.67 -8.94 -2.53
C PRO A 378 18.73 -7.86 -1.95
N LYS A 379 17.70 -7.48 -2.70
CA LYS A 379 16.70 -6.46 -2.32
C LYS A 379 15.29 -6.88 -2.73
N VAL A 380 14.30 -6.31 -2.05
CA VAL A 380 12.89 -6.49 -2.38
C VAL A 380 12.51 -5.58 -3.57
N ARG A 381 11.63 -6.07 -4.45
CA ARG A 381 11.12 -5.39 -5.65
C ARG A 381 9.66 -4.91 -5.45
N GLY A 382 9.47 -4.04 -4.47
CA GLY A 382 8.14 -3.59 -4.06
C GLY A 382 7.36 -4.62 -3.25
N TYR A 383 6.17 -4.22 -2.79
CA TYR A 383 5.41 -4.97 -1.79
C TYR A 383 4.00 -5.29 -2.27
N VAL A 384 3.55 -6.50 -1.97
CA VAL A 384 2.13 -6.86 -1.99
C VAL A 384 1.54 -6.48 -0.64
N GLY A 385 0.39 -5.81 -0.62
CA GLY A 385 -0.33 -5.62 0.63
C GLY A 385 -1.82 -5.39 0.47
N PRO A 386 -2.51 -4.88 1.50
CA PRO A 386 -3.97 -4.96 1.63
C PRO A 386 -4.72 -4.04 0.65
N ILE A 387 -3.99 -3.20 -0.09
CA ILE A 387 -4.48 -2.44 -1.23
C ILE A 387 -3.71 -2.99 -2.43
N SER A 388 -4.39 -3.51 -3.44
CA SER A 388 -3.69 -4.13 -4.56
C SER A 388 -3.00 -3.09 -5.43
N HIS A 389 -1.86 -3.51 -5.99
CA HIS A 389 -0.95 -2.71 -6.81
C HIS A 389 -0.36 -1.50 -6.08
N SER A 390 0.52 -1.77 -5.11
CA SER A 390 1.52 -0.78 -4.70
C SER A 390 2.17 -0.18 -5.95
N PRO A 391 2.31 1.16 -6.07
CA PRO A 391 2.96 1.78 -7.23
C PRO A 391 4.44 1.38 -7.34
N ASP A 392 5.04 0.86 -6.27
CA ASP A 392 6.40 0.33 -6.26
C ASP A 392 6.46 -1.18 -6.58
N TYR A 393 5.31 -1.84 -6.72
CA TYR A 393 5.22 -3.27 -7.05
C TYR A 393 5.91 -3.54 -8.37
N GLN A 394 6.79 -4.54 -8.38
CA GLN A 394 7.35 -5.10 -9.60
C GLN A 394 7.33 -6.62 -9.48
N ASP A 395 7.05 -7.28 -10.61
CA ASP A 395 7.14 -8.74 -10.68
C ASP A 395 8.58 -9.24 -10.44
N GLY A 396 8.65 -10.52 -10.09
CA GLY A 396 9.89 -11.26 -10.07
C GLY A 396 10.59 -11.28 -11.43
N LEU A 397 11.91 -11.44 -11.40
CA LEU A 397 12.65 -11.72 -12.63
C LEU A 397 12.36 -13.15 -13.11
N ALA A 398 12.51 -13.39 -14.41
CA ALA A 398 12.39 -14.73 -15.00
C ALA A 398 13.42 -15.72 -14.40
N SER A 399 14.55 -15.20 -13.94
CA SER A 399 15.54 -15.94 -13.17
C SER A 399 16.40 -14.99 -12.34
N GLY A 400 17.10 -15.50 -11.32
CA GLY A 400 18.08 -14.70 -10.57
C GLY A 400 18.78 -15.46 -9.46
N ARG A 401 19.91 -14.91 -9.01
CA ARG A 401 20.74 -15.48 -7.93
C ARG A 401 20.06 -15.46 -6.57
N TYR A 402 19.21 -14.48 -6.31
CA TYR A 402 18.55 -14.31 -5.02
C TYR A 402 17.09 -14.76 -5.12
N ILE A 403 16.64 -15.50 -4.12
CA ILE A 403 15.22 -15.82 -3.93
C ILE A 403 14.70 -14.92 -2.82
N VAL A 404 13.74 -14.06 -3.16
CA VAL A 404 13.05 -13.22 -2.18
C VAL A 404 11.81 -13.96 -1.71
N VAL A 405 11.75 -14.27 -0.42
CA VAL A 405 10.58 -14.82 0.26
C VAL A 405 9.93 -13.67 1.03
N GLU A 406 8.94 -13.05 0.40
CA GLU A 406 8.19 -11.93 0.95
C GLU A 406 7.14 -12.42 1.94
N SER A 407 6.98 -11.71 3.05
CA SER A 407 6.08 -12.07 4.13
C SER A 407 5.13 -10.93 4.47
N GLU A 408 3.93 -11.28 4.93
CA GLU A 408 2.96 -10.32 5.42
C GLU A 408 3.54 -9.53 6.61
N PHE A 409 3.42 -8.20 6.54
CA PHE A 409 4.01 -7.28 7.51
C PHE A 409 3.06 -6.18 7.99
N TYR A 410 1.81 -6.18 7.52
CA TYR A 410 0.79 -5.17 7.82
C TYR A 410 -0.31 -5.65 8.78
N SER A 411 -0.28 -6.92 9.16
CA SER A 411 -1.12 -7.50 10.20
C SER A 411 -0.43 -7.41 11.57
N GLU A 412 -1.18 -7.61 12.65
CA GLU A 412 -0.60 -7.64 14.00
C GLU A 412 0.40 -8.79 14.23
N SER A 413 0.29 -9.88 13.45
CA SER A 413 1.28 -10.96 13.44
C SER A 413 2.49 -10.67 12.53
N GLY A 414 2.47 -9.54 11.80
CA GLY A 414 3.40 -9.20 10.76
C GLY A 414 4.47 -8.21 11.20
N GLY A 415 5.71 -8.67 11.26
CA GLY A 415 6.90 -7.89 10.89
C GLY A 415 7.40 -6.86 11.89
N ASN A 416 6.58 -6.45 12.86
CA ASN A 416 6.91 -5.33 13.72
C ASN A 416 8.26 -5.56 14.43
N THR A 417 9.17 -4.62 14.22
CA THR A 417 10.51 -4.67 14.79
C THR A 417 10.60 -3.92 16.11
N THR A 418 9.53 -3.25 16.53
CA THR A 418 9.43 -2.45 17.75
C THR A 418 8.32 -2.94 18.68
N LEU A 419 8.44 -2.66 19.98
CA LEU A 419 7.47 -3.06 21.00
C LEU A 419 6.45 -1.95 21.26
N ASP A 420 5.17 -2.31 21.22
CA ASP A 420 4.07 -1.37 21.52
C ASP A 420 4.20 -0.74 22.91
N GLY A 421 3.86 0.55 22.99
CA GLY A 421 3.90 1.35 24.23
C GLY A 421 5.30 1.73 24.74
N SER A 422 6.36 1.09 24.24
CA SER A 422 7.76 1.37 24.65
C SER A 422 8.67 1.77 23.49
N SER A 423 8.30 1.43 22.25
CA SER A 423 9.07 1.59 21.00
C SER A 423 10.51 1.08 21.07
N ASN A 424 10.74 0.05 21.90
CA ASN A 424 12.03 -0.63 21.95
C ASN A 424 12.19 -1.55 20.74
N SER A 425 13.38 -1.61 20.14
CA SER A 425 13.66 -2.62 19.11
C SER A 425 13.59 -4.04 19.66
N THR A 426 13.39 -4.97 18.72
CA THR A 426 13.48 -6.41 18.94
C THR A 426 14.72 -6.97 18.27
N LYS A 427 15.27 -8.05 18.84
CA LYS A 427 16.25 -8.91 18.19
C LYS A 427 15.50 -9.93 17.34
N GLN A 428 15.81 -9.94 16.05
CA GLN A 428 15.09 -10.73 15.04
C GLN A 428 15.81 -12.03 14.72
N VAL A 429 15.11 -13.15 14.89
CA VAL A 429 15.62 -14.49 14.59
C VAL A 429 14.58 -15.21 13.75
N TYR A 430 14.90 -15.46 12.49
CA TYR A 430 14.04 -16.10 11.52
C TYR A 430 14.56 -17.48 11.18
N THR A 431 13.64 -18.37 10.83
CA THR A 431 13.95 -19.71 10.33
C THR A 431 13.22 -19.90 9.00
N VAL A 432 13.96 -20.33 7.99
CA VAL A 432 13.42 -20.73 6.68
C VAL A 432 13.56 -22.23 6.56
N VAL A 433 12.49 -22.89 6.14
CA VAL A 433 12.47 -24.34 5.92
C VAL A 433 12.04 -24.61 4.48
N GLN A 434 12.86 -25.34 3.72
CA GLN A 434 12.49 -25.82 2.40
C GLN A 434 11.33 -26.83 2.51
N LYS A 435 10.33 -26.73 1.65
CA LYS A 435 9.18 -27.65 1.56
C LYS A 435 9.02 -28.31 0.19
N GLY A 436 9.65 -27.75 -0.85
CA GLY A 436 9.71 -28.32 -2.19
C GLY A 436 11.06 -28.07 -2.88
N GLU A 437 11.25 -28.69 -4.05
CA GLU A 437 12.49 -28.54 -4.84
C GLU A 437 12.62 -27.12 -5.41
N ILE A 438 13.84 -26.58 -5.38
CA ILE A 438 14.15 -25.28 -5.99
C ILE A 438 14.78 -25.55 -7.36
N LEU A 439 14.04 -25.24 -8.43
CA LEU A 439 14.52 -25.39 -9.79
C LEU A 439 15.52 -24.29 -10.14
N LEU A 440 16.68 -24.68 -10.66
CA LEU A 440 17.68 -23.79 -11.22
C LEU A 440 17.51 -23.71 -12.74
N THR A 441 17.92 -22.58 -13.31
CA THR A 441 17.99 -22.38 -14.77
C THR A 441 19.00 -23.33 -15.43
N GLU A 442 20.10 -23.61 -14.75
CA GLU A 442 21.13 -24.56 -15.15
C GLU A 442 21.54 -25.42 -13.94
N GLY A 443 21.86 -26.69 -14.18
CA GLY A 443 22.24 -27.64 -13.13
C GLY A 443 21.07 -28.45 -12.58
N ASN A 444 21.34 -29.20 -11.50
CA ASN A 444 20.32 -30.02 -10.85
C ASN A 444 19.47 -29.16 -9.91
N PRO A 445 18.16 -29.46 -9.76
CA PRO A 445 17.32 -28.87 -8.73
C PRO A 445 17.95 -29.01 -7.35
N LEU A 446 17.90 -27.93 -6.57
CA LEU A 446 18.33 -27.96 -5.18
C LEU A 446 17.25 -28.65 -4.35
N HIS A 447 17.60 -29.84 -3.88
CA HIS A 447 16.90 -30.61 -2.87
C HIS A 447 17.90 -30.86 -1.74
N ASN A 448 17.45 -30.86 -0.48
CA ASN A 448 18.30 -31.03 0.71
C ASN A 448 19.18 -29.80 1.06
N VAL A 449 18.57 -28.62 1.23
CA VAL A 449 19.27 -27.40 1.64
C VAL A 449 18.83 -26.93 3.03
N VAL A 450 19.81 -26.49 3.84
CA VAL A 450 19.58 -25.77 5.09
C VAL A 450 19.86 -24.28 4.89
N PHE A 451 18.97 -23.44 5.43
CA PHE A 451 19.11 -22.00 5.38
C PHE A 451 19.66 -21.45 6.70
N GLU A 452 20.70 -20.61 6.62
CA GLU A 452 21.31 -19.96 7.79
C GLU A 452 21.16 -18.44 7.74
N GLN A 453 20.63 -17.86 8.82
CA GLN A 453 20.48 -16.41 8.92
C GLN A 453 21.86 -15.77 9.06
N GLU A 454 22.29 -15.00 8.07
CA GLU A 454 23.57 -14.28 8.10
C GLU A 454 23.46 -13.00 8.94
N LYS A 455 22.44 -12.18 8.66
CA LYS A 455 22.27 -10.85 9.26
C LYS A 455 20.85 -10.32 9.08
N VAL A 456 20.56 -9.24 9.80
CA VAL A 456 19.39 -8.38 9.63
C VAL A 456 19.85 -7.11 8.92
N VAL A 457 19.15 -6.70 7.88
CA VAL A 457 19.48 -5.54 7.05
C VAL A 457 18.34 -4.54 7.08
N ASN A 458 18.66 -3.26 7.22
CA ASN A 458 17.78 -2.17 6.84
C ASN A 458 18.54 -1.21 5.90
N PRO A 459 18.15 -1.11 4.63
CA PRO A 459 18.91 -0.41 3.60
C PRO A 459 19.12 1.08 3.91
N ILE A 460 18.25 1.70 4.70
CA ILE A 460 18.33 3.11 5.06
C ILE A 460 19.04 3.27 6.41
N LEU A 461 18.59 2.57 7.45
CA LEU A 461 19.11 2.73 8.79
C LEU A 461 20.57 2.32 8.89
N ASP A 462 21.03 1.35 8.10
CA ASP A 462 22.43 0.90 8.09
C ASP A 462 23.40 1.97 7.56
N LYS A 463 22.90 2.99 6.85
CA LYS A 463 23.69 4.16 6.42
C LYS A 463 24.02 5.14 7.55
N PHE A 464 23.34 5.04 8.70
CA PHE A 464 23.52 5.95 9.83
C PHE A 464 24.57 5.44 10.83
N THR A 465 25.46 6.34 11.25
CA THR A 465 26.38 6.13 12.37
C THR A 465 25.77 6.64 13.67
N THR A 466 25.89 5.89 14.76
CA THR A 466 25.30 6.24 16.07
C THR A 466 26.33 6.86 17.01
N PHE A 467 25.89 7.80 17.85
CA PHE A 467 26.72 8.50 18.83
C PHE A 467 25.98 8.70 20.14
N THR A 468 26.72 8.59 21.25
CA THR A 468 26.30 9.03 22.59
C THR A 468 27.40 9.90 23.16
N ASP A 469 27.29 11.21 22.96
CA ASP A 469 28.22 12.21 23.49
C ASP A 469 27.47 13.53 23.75
N ASN A 470 28.07 14.43 24.52
CA ASN A 470 27.46 15.71 24.89
C ASN A 470 26.06 15.58 25.53
N SER A 471 25.75 14.45 26.18
CA SER A 471 24.40 14.12 26.66
C SER A 471 23.33 14.13 25.55
N VAL A 472 23.72 13.83 24.31
CA VAL A 472 22.87 13.67 23.14
C VAL A 472 23.07 12.26 22.58
N ASN A 473 21.99 11.48 22.53
CA ASN A 473 21.96 10.26 21.74
C ASN A 473 21.49 10.62 20.33
N ARG A 474 22.25 10.24 19.30
CA ARG A 474 21.95 10.62 17.92
C ARG A 474 22.36 9.56 16.91
N SER A 475 21.71 9.62 15.75
CA SER A 475 22.12 8.94 14.53
C SER A 475 22.43 10.00 13.47
N LEU A 476 23.58 9.88 12.81
CA LEU A 476 24.06 10.84 11.81
C LEU A 476 24.33 10.12 10.49
N TYR A 477 23.75 10.64 9.42
CA TYR A 477 24.08 10.30 8.05
C TYR A 477 24.89 11.43 7.42
N LEU A 478 26.09 11.10 6.96
CA LEU A 478 26.92 11.98 6.16
C LEU A 478 26.89 11.50 4.70
N HIS A 479 26.27 12.28 3.82
CA HIS A 479 26.26 12.03 2.39
C HIS A 479 27.67 11.98 1.81
N LYS A 480 27.92 10.98 0.97
CA LYS A 480 29.21 10.71 0.35
C LYS A 480 29.10 10.73 -1.16
N ASP A 481 30.19 11.11 -1.82
CA ASP A 481 30.33 10.98 -3.28
C ASP A 481 30.55 9.51 -3.69
N GLU A 482 30.65 9.27 -5.00
CA GLU A 482 30.88 7.95 -5.60
C GLU A 482 32.19 7.29 -5.10
N ASP A 483 33.18 8.09 -4.71
CA ASP A 483 34.46 7.63 -4.17
C ASP A 483 34.39 7.34 -2.64
N GLY A 484 33.24 7.58 -2.01
CA GLY A 484 33.01 7.37 -0.59
C GLY A 484 33.50 8.50 0.33
N ASN A 485 33.87 9.66 -0.23
CA ASN A 485 34.28 10.83 0.54
C ASN A 485 33.07 11.65 0.99
N VAL A 486 33.10 12.20 2.21
CA VAL A 486 32.02 13.06 2.72
C VAL A 486 31.96 14.35 1.91
N MET A 487 30.82 14.62 1.30
CA MET A 487 30.57 15.85 0.57
C MET A 487 30.48 17.04 1.53
N LYS A 488 31.02 18.19 1.12
CA LYS A 488 31.08 19.41 1.93
C LYS A 488 30.09 20.46 1.48
N GLY A 489 29.68 21.34 2.39
CA GLY A 489 28.76 22.44 2.11
C GLY A 489 27.34 21.99 1.76
N LEU A 490 26.94 20.78 2.18
CA LEU A 490 25.58 20.29 1.98
C LEU A 490 24.63 20.83 3.06
N PRO A 491 23.31 20.87 2.79
CA PRO A 491 22.32 21.13 3.83
C PRO A 491 22.38 20.13 4.98
N LEU A 492 21.88 20.53 6.15
CA LEU A 492 21.66 19.65 7.28
C LEU A 492 20.17 19.60 7.63
N TYR A 493 19.59 18.41 7.59
CA TYR A 493 18.23 18.14 8.09
C TYR A 493 18.31 17.58 9.51
N VAL A 494 17.73 18.31 10.48
CA VAL A 494 17.66 17.89 11.89
C VAL A 494 16.26 17.42 12.21
N TYR A 495 16.12 16.17 12.65
CA TYR A 495 14.83 15.57 12.99
C TYR A 495 14.72 15.14 14.45
N THR A 496 13.54 15.35 15.05
CA THR A 496 13.21 14.93 16.42
C THR A 496 11.86 14.20 16.48
N HIS A 497 11.83 13.08 17.22
CA HIS A 497 10.70 12.17 17.26
C HIS A 497 9.66 12.52 18.35
N GLY A 498 8.47 11.91 18.29
CA GLY A 498 7.42 12.04 19.32
C GLY A 498 7.74 11.28 20.62
N MET A 499 7.01 11.56 21.70
CA MET A 499 7.31 11.04 23.05
C MET A 499 7.41 9.51 23.13
N SER A 500 6.53 8.79 22.46
CA SER A 500 6.47 7.32 22.48
C SER A 500 7.51 6.65 21.58
N ARG A 501 8.21 7.40 20.71
CA ARG A 501 9.00 6.85 19.60
C ARG A 501 10.50 6.65 19.91
N GLY A 502 10.97 7.13 21.05
CA GLY A 502 12.41 7.15 21.36
C GLY A 502 13.01 5.85 21.91
N GLY A 503 12.18 4.86 22.21
CA GLY A 503 12.58 3.70 23.02
C GLY A 503 12.74 4.03 24.51
N THR A 504 12.76 3.02 25.37
CA THR A 504 13.01 3.18 26.81
C THR A 504 14.50 3.33 27.14
N ASN A 505 15.40 3.09 26.18
CA ASN A 505 16.84 3.26 26.37
C ASN A 505 17.56 3.74 25.10
N ALA A 506 17.42 5.03 24.78
CA ALA A 506 18.05 5.67 23.63
C ALA A 506 19.60 5.62 23.62
N ALA A 507 20.24 5.32 24.76
CA ALA A 507 21.70 5.13 24.83
C ALA A 507 22.14 3.73 24.37
N THR A 508 21.24 2.76 24.35
CA THR A 508 21.50 1.39 23.87
C THR A 508 20.97 1.18 22.45
N ASP A 509 19.91 1.90 22.07
CA ASP A 509 19.33 1.86 20.73
C ASP A 509 19.05 3.28 20.20
N GLN A 510 20.07 3.91 19.64
CA GLN A 510 19.99 5.25 19.05
C GLN A 510 19.16 5.26 17.76
N LYS A 511 18.84 4.10 17.17
CA LYS A 511 18.03 3.98 15.95
C LYS A 511 16.54 3.73 16.23
N ALA A 512 16.15 3.43 17.47
CA ALA A 512 14.75 3.25 17.89
C ALA A 512 13.81 4.35 17.37
N ALA A 513 14.27 5.60 17.44
CA ALA A 513 13.55 6.76 16.92
C ALA A 513 13.27 6.70 15.42
N MET A 514 14.21 6.18 14.61
CA MET A 514 14.03 6.02 13.16
C MET A 514 13.23 4.78 12.81
N LYS A 515 13.22 3.78 13.70
CA LYS A 515 12.44 2.55 13.55
C LYS A 515 10.97 2.77 13.86
N SER A 516 10.64 3.55 14.88
CA SER A 516 9.24 3.83 15.21
C SER A 516 8.74 5.16 14.62
N ALA A 517 9.62 6.08 14.24
CA ALA A 517 9.26 7.31 13.53
C ALA A 517 10.09 7.49 12.25
N ASN A 518 9.38 7.82 11.19
CA ASN A 518 9.86 7.75 9.83
C ASN A 518 10.53 9.05 9.34
N GLY A 519 10.65 10.12 10.13
CA GLY A 519 10.96 11.44 9.58
C GLY A 519 12.31 11.59 8.89
N SER A 520 13.38 11.08 9.50
CA SER A 520 14.69 11.00 8.85
C SER A 520 14.70 10.01 7.68
N VAL A 521 13.95 8.91 7.79
CA VAL A 521 13.84 7.88 6.75
C VAL A 521 13.10 8.42 5.52
N ALA A 522 12.09 9.26 5.70
CA ALA A 522 11.32 9.87 4.61
C ALA A 522 12.23 10.65 3.66
N LEU A 523 13.13 11.48 4.22
CA LEU A 523 14.11 12.22 3.43
C LEU A 523 15.10 11.29 2.74
N MET A 524 15.54 10.22 3.41
CA MET A 524 16.46 9.25 2.81
C MET A 524 15.83 8.54 1.61
N LYS A 525 14.55 8.16 1.66
CA LYS A 525 13.83 7.59 0.51
C LYS A 525 13.71 8.59 -0.64
N LYS A 526 13.43 9.86 -0.35
CA LYS A 526 13.43 10.94 -1.35
C LYS A 526 14.80 11.15 -2.00
N MET A 527 15.87 11.05 -1.19
CA MET A 527 17.24 11.11 -1.68
C MET A 527 17.61 9.91 -2.56
N GLU A 528 17.09 8.72 -2.29
CA GLU A 528 17.26 7.54 -3.17
C GLU A 528 16.53 7.73 -4.52
N GLN A 529 15.37 8.39 -4.52
CA GLN A 529 14.61 8.71 -5.73
C GLN A 529 15.24 9.82 -6.57
N ASN A 530 15.80 10.85 -5.92
CA ASN A 530 16.42 11.99 -6.59
C ASN A 530 17.60 12.53 -5.76
N PRO A 531 18.80 11.93 -5.90
CA PRO A 531 19.96 12.28 -5.08
C PRO A 531 20.41 13.72 -5.28
N ASP A 532 20.35 14.23 -6.51
CA ASP A 532 20.79 15.61 -6.83
C ASP A 532 19.93 16.67 -6.17
N LYS A 533 18.62 16.43 -6.09
CA LYS A 533 17.66 17.40 -5.53
C LYS A 533 17.72 17.47 -4.00
N TYR A 534 17.90 16.32 -3.33
CA TYR A 534 17.78 16.22 -1.87
C TYR A 534 19.11 15.93 -1.15
N ALA A 535 20.24 15.92 -1.85
CA ALA A 535 21.58 15.73 -1.27
C ALA A 535 21.75 16.56 0.01
N SER A 536 21.93 15.89 1.14
CA SER A 536 22.01 16.50 2.47
C SER A 536 22.61 15.55 3.51
N HIS A 537 23.12 16.14 4.60
CA HIS A 537 23.39 15.41 5.83
C HIS A 537 22.11 15.32 6.68
N VAL A 538 21.96 14.24 7.44
CA VAL A 538 20.79 14.03 8.30
C VAL A 538 21.21 13.75 9.74
N LEU A 539 20.71 14.57 10.67
CA LEU A 539 20.92 14.43 12.10
C LEU A 539 19.60 14.05 12.79
N ASN A 540 19.48 12.80 13.19
CA ASN A 540 18.35 12.29 13.96
C ASN A 540 18.68 12.28 15.45
N ILE A 541 17.87 12.96 16.26
CA ILE A 541 18.06 13.03 17.71
C ILE A 541 17.16 12.00 18.37
N SER A 542 17.72 11.21 19.30
CA SER A 542 17.03 10.13 20.00
C SER A 542 17.03 10.39 21.51
N TYR A 543 15.91 10.21 22.19
CA TYR A 543 15.80 10.38 23.65
C TYR A 543 14.66 9.55 24.24
N ASN A 544 14.74 9.22 25.53
CA ASN A 544 13.68 8.48 26.21
C ASN A 544 12.64 9.44 26.81
N GLY A 545 11.40 9.37 26.33
CA GLY A 545 10.23 10.00 26.96
C GLY A 545 10.45 11.47 27.31
N VAL A 546 10.41 11.79 28.61
CA VAL A 546 10.56 13.16 29.14
C VAL A 546 12.00 13.67 29.26
N SER A 547 13.01 12.83 29.03
CA SER A 547 14.43 13.18 29.19
C SER A 547 15.04 13.70 27.89
N VAL A 548 14.53 14.83 27.41
CA VAL A 548 14.93 15.45 26.14
C VAL A 548 16.29 16.16 26.30
N PRO A 549 17.24 16.05 25.33
CA PRO A 549 18.52 16.74 25.41
C PRO A 549 18.35 18.27 25.42
N SER A 550 19.30 19.00 26.03
CA SER A 550 19.28 20.45 25.98
C SER A 550 19.51 20.96 24.54
N THR A 551 18.84 22.05 24.17
CA THR A 551 19.01 22.69 22.85
C THR A 551 20.46 23.14 22.62
N GLU A 552 21.17 23.50 23.69
CA GLU A 552 22.60 23.83 23.67
C GLU A 552 23.48 22.66 23.22
N ASN A 553 23.24 21.47 23.74
CA ASN A 553 24.06 20.32 23.39
C ASN A 553 23.81 19.87 21.95
N VAL A 554 22.56 19.94 21.48
CA VAL A 554 22.24 19.71 20.07
C VAL A 554 22.91 20.75 19.17
N LYS A 555 22.89 22.02 19.58
CA LYS A 555 23.54 23.11 18.83
C LYS A 555 25.05 22.92 18.71
N LYS A 556 25.74 22.43 19.77
CA LYS A 556 27.17 22.09 19.71
C LYS A 556 27.49 21.04 18.65
N VAL A 557 26.62 20.03 18.48
CA VAL A 557 26.79 19.03 17.42
C VAL A 557 26.66 19.68 16.05
N ILE A 558 25.63 20.51 15.84
CA ILE A 558 25.42 21.22 14.57
C ILE A 558 26.61 22.14 14.25
N ASP A 559 27.10 22.89 15.25
CA ASP A 559 28.23 23.80 15.09
C ASP A 559 29.53 23.08 14.76
N ALA A 560 29.73 21.87 15.30
CA ALA A 560 30.88 21.05 14.94
C ALA A 560 30.85 20.64 13.45
N LEU A 561 29.68 20.27 12.92
CA LEU A 561 29.49 19.91 11.50
C LEU A 561 29.65 21.12 10.57
N ILE A 562 29.26 22.31 11.03
CA ILE A 562 29.51 23.57 10.29
C ILE A 562 31.00 23.90 10.32
N ALA A 563 31.66 23.75 11.47
CA ALA A 563 33.07 24.07 11.64
C ALA A 563 34.00 23.11 10.85
N SER A 564 33.60 21.85 10.65
CA SER A 564 34.31 20.90 9.78
C SER A 564 34.17 21.23 8.28
N GLY A 565 33.22 22.10 7.93
CA GLY A 565 32.87 22.46 6.55
C GLY A 565 31.96 21.45 5.86
N GLU A 566 31.46 20.44 6.58
CA GLU A 566 30.50 19.47 6.06
C GLU A 566 29.16 20.14 5.76
N VAL A 567 28.69 20.99 6.68
CA VAL A 567 27.38 21.64 6.60
C VAL A 567 27.46 23.10 6.13
N ASP A 568 26.60 23.45 5.17
CA ASP A 568 26.31 24.85 4.84
C ASP A 568 25.46 25.50 5.95
N SER A 569 26.06 26.45 6.66
CA SER A 569 25.41 27.18 7.76
C SER A 569 24.14 27.94 7.36
N ASN A 570 23.90 28.17 6.07
CA ASN A 570 22.71 28.86 5.56
C ASN A 570 21.57 27.90 5.18
N ARG A 571 21.79 26.58 5.28
CA ARG A 571 20.85 25.52 4.90
C ARG A 571 20.73 24.47 6.00
N VAL A 572 20.47 24.94 7.22
CA VAL A 572 20.13 24.07 8.36
C VAL A 572 18.62 24.09 8.57
N TYR A 573 18.01 22.92 8.50
CA TYR A 573 16.56 22.72 8.58
C TYR A 573 16.20 21.93 9.84
N ALA A 574 15.03 22.19 10.42
CA ALA A 574 14.56 21.47 11.60
C ALA A 574 13.11 20.97 11.42
N ALA A 575 12.85 19.73 11.80
CA ALA A 575 11.51 19.17 11.79
C ALA A 575 11.32 18.20 12.97
N GLY A 576 10.06 17.96 13.32
CA GLY A 576 9.74 16.99 14.35
C GLY A 576 8.25 16.79 14.53
N PHE A 577 7.90 15.64 15.09
CA PHE A 577 6.52 15.22 15.29
C PHE A 577 6.15 15.24 16.78
N SER A 578 4.96 15.71 17.13
CA SER A 578 4.42 15.69 18.49
C SER A 578 5.34 16.45 19.48
N TRP A 579 5.87 15.79 20.50
CA TRP A 579 6.91 16.35 21.37
C TRP A 579 8.18 16.79 20.62
N GLY A 580 8.54 16.12 19.53
CA GLY A 580 9.58 16.56 18.60
C GLY A 580 9.19 17.83 17.85
N GLY A 581 7.91 18.02 17.55
CA GLY A 581 7.38 19.28 17.01
C GLY A 581 7.56 20.44 18.00
N GLN A 582 7.26 20.20 19.28
CA GLN A 582 7.57 21.16 20.36
C GLN A 582 9.09 21.40 20.47
N TYR A 583 9.90 20.35 20.38
CA TYR A 583 11.36 20.49 20.48
C TYR A 583 11.95 21.28 19.30
N THR A 584 11.41 21.09 18.10
CA THR A 584 11.72 21.91 16.92
C THR A 584 11.46 23.40 17.20
N ASN A 585 10.31 23.71 17.82
CA ASN A 585 10.01 25.08 18.24
C ASN A 585 10.96 25.59 19.34
N ASN A 586 11.39 24.73 20.27
CA ASN A 586 12.37 25.10 21.29
C ASN A 586 13.74 25.44 20.67
N LEU A 587 14.20 24.66 19.69
CA LEU A 587 15.44 24.91 18.96
C LEU A 587 15.39 26.26 18.24
N VAL A 588 14.31 26.50 17.48
CA VAL A 588 14.10 27.76 16.75
C VAL A 588 14.10 28.97 17.69
N ASN A 589 13.35 28.89 18.80
CA ASN A 589 13.27 29.99 19.75
C ASN A 589 14.57 30.20 20.56
N SER A 590 15.34 29.13 20.80
CA SER A 590 16.65 29.23 21.49
C SER A 590 17.71 29.87 20.59
N TYR A 591 17.60 29.69 19.27
CA TYR A 591 18.56 30.17 18.28
C TYR A 591 17.85 30.93 17.14
N PRO A 592 17.25 32.09 17.45
CA PRO A 592 16.45 32.83 16.48
C PRO A 592 17.32 33.33 15.32
N GLY A 593 16.88 33.10 14.08
CA GLY A 593 17.61 33.46 12.85
C GLY A 593 18.77 32.52 12.49
N PHE A 594 18.90 31.39 13.17
CA PHE A 594 19.88 30.34 12.83
C PHE A 594 19.36 29.40 11.74
N PHE A 595 18.17 28.83 11.92
CA PHE A 595 17.59 27.87 10.99
C PHE A 595 17.04 28.56 9.73
N ALA A 596 17.24 27.93 8.57
CA ALA A 596 16.71 28.40 7.30
C ALA A 596 15.22 28.07 7.15
N ALA A 597 14.82 26.87 7.62
CA ALA A 597 13.43 26.44 7.62
C ALA A 597 13.11 25.54 8.81
N ALA A 598 11.84 25.56 9.25
CA ALA A 598 11.32 24.63 10.23
C ALA A 598 9.92 24.10 9.90
N ALA A 599 9.71 22.79 10.05
CA ALA A 599 8.42 22.11 9.81
C ALA A 599 7.98 21.24 11.01
N PRO A 600 7.40 21.84 12.06
CA PRO A 600 6.83 21.07 13.16
C PRO A 600 5.47 20.47 12.77
N MET A 601 5.31 19.18 13.03
CA MET A 601 4.06 18.44 12.85
C MET A 601 3.48 18.15 14.22
N ALA A 602 2.19 18.44 14.40
CA ALA A 602 1.48 18.20 15.65
C ALA A 602 2.17 18.75 16.92
N PRO A 603 2.75 19.97 16.93
CA PRO A 603 3.51 20.40 18.10
C PRO A 603 2.59 20.49 19.33
N VAL A 604 2.98 19.76 20.39
CA VAL A 604 2.26 19.75 21.67
C VAL A 604 2.20 21.14 22.30
N SER A 605 3.22 21.97 22.04
CA SER A 605 3.22 23.39 22.38
C SER A 605 4.26 24.17 21.58
N GLY A 606 4.16 25.51 21.68
CA GLY A 606 5.14 26.44 21.13
C GLY A 606 4.93 26.75 19.64
N SER A 607 5.54 27.84 19.22
CA SER A 607 5.74 28.28 17.84
C SER A 607 6.82 29.38 17.86
N PRO A 608 7.35 29.84 16.72
CA PRO A 608 8.29 30.96 16.69
C PRO A 608 7.64 32.22 17.31
N ASN A 609 8.31 32.86 18.27
CA ASN A 609 7.81 34.08 18.88
C ASN A 609 8.19 35.32 18.06
N ALA A 610 7.50 35.53 16.93
CA ALA A 610 7.78 36.64 16.02
C ALA A 610 7.33 38.01 16.58
N ASN A 611 6.38 38.03 17.52
CA ASN A 611 5.95 39.27 18.17
C ASN A 611 6.99 39.87 19.11
N ALA A 612 7.78 39.03 19.78
CA ALA A 612 8.80 39.49 20.72
C ALA A 612 10.21 39.49 20.11
N ASN A 613 10.41 38.89 18.94
CA ASN A 613 11.73 38.74 18.33
C ASN A 613 11.70 38.75 16.81
N ASP A 614 12.14 39.88 16.23
CA ASP A 614 12.17 40.11 14.78
C ASP A 614 13.11 39.16 14.02
N ALA A 615 14.04 38.48 14.70
CA ALA A 615 14.90 37.48 14.06
C ALA A 615 14.10 36.25 13.55
N HIS A 616 12.88 36.04 14.04
CA HIS A 616 11.95 35.04 13.49
C HIS A 616 11.23 35.49 12.22
N ASN A 617 11.21 36.78 11.89
CA ASN A 617 10.40 37.29 10.77
C ASN A 617 10.81 36.67 9.43
N ASN A 618 12.09 36.34 9.27
CA ASN A 618 12.67 35.74 8.07
C ASN A 618 12.74 34.21 8.10
N LEU A 619 12.30 33.55 9.17
CA LEU A 619 12.28 32.09 9.23
C LEU A 619 11.21 31.57 8.27
N ALA A 620 11.57 30.66 7.37
CA ALA A 620 10.59 29.88 6.64
C ALA A 620 9.98 28.83 7.60
N TYR A 621 8.69 28.91 7.86
CA TYR A 621 8.05 28.07 8.87
C TYR A 621 6.73 27.49 8.37
N TRP A 622 6.56 26.17 8.46
CA TRP A 622 5.32 25.50 8.05
C TRP A 622 4.84 24.52 9.11
N MET A 623 3.71 24.82 9.75
CA MET A 623 3.13 23.95 10.77
C MET A 623 2.00 23.08 10.21
N PHE A 624 1.96 21.82 10.62
CA PHE A 624 0.98 20.83 10.17
C PHE A 624 0.21 20.26 11.35
N VAL A 625 -1.13 20.24 11.28
CA VAL A 625 -2.01 19.63 12.29
C VAL A 625 -3.18 18.93 11.61
N ASN A 626 -3.56 17.72 12.03
CA ASN A 626 -4.77 17.06 11.52
C ASN A 626 -6.02 17.63 12.22
N ALA A 627 -7.09 17.84 11.47
CA ALA A 627 -8.32 18.50 11.93
C ALA A 627 -9.03 17.75 13.07
N HIS A 628 -8.82 16.44 13.19
CA HIS A 628 -9.45 15.57 14.17
C HIS A 628 -8.64 15.39 15.47
N ASN A 629 -7.44 16.00 15.57
CA ASN A 629 -6.71 16.04 16.84
C ASN A 629 -7.49 16.76 17.95
N VAL A 630 -7.26 16.35 19.19
CA VAL A 630 -7.77 17.01 20.40
C VAL A 630 -7.52 18.53 20.38
N ALA A 631 -8.43 19.26 21.02
CA ALA A 631 -8.50 20.72 20.98
C ALA A 631 -7.18 21.45 21.34
N GLY A 632 -6.26 20.82 22.10
CA GLY A 632 -4.95 21.38 22.42
C GLY A 632 -4.09 21.68 21.19
N TYR A 633 -3.98 20.75 20.24
CA TYR A 633 -3.20 20.93 19.01
C TYR A 633 -3.82 22.01 18.11
N GLN A 634 -5.15 22.02 17.99
CA GLN A 634 -5.89 23.05 17.25
C GLN A 634 -5.66 24.44 17.86
N THR A 635 -5.62 24.53 19.19
CA THR A 635 -5.35 25.78 19.90
C THR A 635 -3.96 26.31 19.58
N ASN A 636 -2.94 25.45 19.55
CA ASN A 636 -1.59 25.83 19.17
C ASN A 636 -1.52 26.36 17.73
N LEU A 637 -2.21 25.71 16.79
CA LEU A 637 -2.32 26.17 15.41
C LEU A 637 -2.95 27.54 15.29
N ASN A 638 -4.10 27.73 15.93
CA ASN A 638 -4.81 29.00 15.92
C ASN A 638 -3.99 30.12 16.58
N ASN A 639 -3.29 29.82 17.68
CA ASN A 639 -2.41 30.78 18.34
C ASN A 639 -1.25 31.23 17.44
N PHE A 640 -0.63 30.30 16.69
CA PHE A 640 0.39 30.65 15.72
C PHE A 640 -0.14 31.54 14.60
N ILE A 641 -1.27 31.15 13.98
CA ILE A 641 -1.91 31.88 12.88
C ILE A 641 -2.26 33.30 13.31
N ASN A 642 -2.87 33.46 14.49
CA ASN A 642 -3.38 34.75 14.93
C ASN A 642 -2.28 35.67 15.50
N ASN A 643 -1.30 35.10 16.19
CA ASN A 643 -0.33 35.90 16.94
C ASN A 643 1.00 36.06 16.21
N ASN A 644 1.57 35.03 15.59
CA ASN A 644 2.95 35.06 15.09
C ASN A 644 3.03 35.22 13.56
N MET A 645 2.20 34.49 12.82
CA MET A 645 2.19 34.52 11.34
C MET A 645 2.10 35.94 10.74
N PRO A 646 1.33 36.91 11.29
CA PRO A 646 1.25 38.26 10.72
C PRO A 646 2.57 39.05 10.70
N LYS A 647 3.57 38.62 11.48
CA LYS A 647 4.92 39.23 11.52
C LYS A 647 5.95 38.49 10.69
N MET A 648 5.62 37.30 10.19
CA MET A 648 6.52 36.46 9.41
C MET A 648 6.28 36.66 7.92
N ILE A 649 7.35 36.63 7.13
CA ILE A 649 7.27 36.86 5.67
C ILE A 649 7.07 35.56 4.87
N ASN A 650 7.38 34.41 5.47
CA ASN A 650 7.33 33.09 4.82
C ASN A 650 6.82 32.02 5.79
N ALA A 651 5.63 32.24 6.36
CA ALA A 651 4.97 31.29 7.25
C ALA A 651 3.75 30.64 6.58
N ARG A 652 3.53 29.37 6.88
CA ARG A 652 2.40 28.53 6.43
C ARG A 652 1.85 27.70 7.59
N ALA A 653 0.56 27.41 7.53
CA ALA A 653 -0.15 26.55 8.47
C ALA A 653 -1.18 25.70 7.72
N SER A 654 -1.05 24.38 7.80
CA SER A 654 -1.96 23.44 7.14
C SER A 654 -2.77 22.66 8.17
N ARG A 655 -4.09 22.71 8.03
CA ARG A 655 -5.04 21.83 8.71
C ARG A 655 -5.62 20.86 7.67
N PHE A 656 -5.49 19.57 7.90
CA PHE A 656 -5.94 18.52 6.97
C PHE A 656 -6.86 17.52 7.66
N GLU A 657 -7.92 17.09 6.98
CA GLU A 657 -8.99 16.23 7.55
C GLU A 657 -8.64 14.74 7.45
N SER A 658 -8.07 14.33 6.32
CA SER A 658 -7.63 12.96 6.06
C SER A 658 -6.26 12.97 5.42
N ASN A 659 -5.67 11.80 5.20
CA ASN A 659 -4.40 11.64 4.52
C ASN A 659 -4.54 10.77 3.27
N GLU A 660 -5.72 10.82 2.63
CA GLU A 660 -6.25 9.97 1.53
C GLU A 660 -5.36 9.82 0.28
N VAL A 661 -4.22 10.49 0.25
CA VAL A 661 -3.23 10.49 -0.85
C VAL A 661 -2.14 9.47 -0.66
N LEU A 662 -2.17 8.76 0.45
CA LEU A 662 -1.12 7.86 0.80
C LEU A 662 -1.29 6.51 0.10
N THR A 663 -0.46 6.28 -0.90
CA THR A 663 -0.36 4.99 -1.57
C THR A 663 0.41 4.02 -0.67
N TRP A 664 -0.22 2.89 -0.38
CA TRP A 664 0.46 1.68 0.09
C TRP A 664 1.73 1.43 -0.73
N PRO A 665 2.90 1.17 -0.11
CA PRO A 665 3.07 0.60 1.23
C PRO A 665 3.61 1.58 2.27
N TYR A 666 4.16 2.73 1.85
CA TYR A 666 4.91 3.65 2.73
C TYR A 666 4.09 4.40 3.75
N ASN A 667 2.76 4.25 3.73
CA ASN A 667 1.91 4.65 4.83
C ASN A 667 0.87 3.58 5.17
N GLN A 668 1.10 2.88 6.28
CA GLN A 668 0.21 1.83 6.76
C GLN A 668 -1.00 2.37 7.55
N PHE A 669 -1.08 3.67 7.83
CA PHE A 669 -2.17 4.27 8.63
C PHE A 669 -3.38 4.73 7.81
N ASP A 670 -3.28 4.83 6.48
CA ASP A 670 -4.39 5.19 5.58
C ASP A 670 -4.96 3.96 4.86
N GLN A 671 -5.24 2.92 5.63
CA GLN A 671 -5.97 1.75 5.11
C GLN A 671 -7.47 2.10 4.95
N PRO A 672 -8.19 1.53 3.97
CA PRO A 672 -9.59 1.85 3.72
C PRO A 672 -10.51 1.70 4.95
N ASN A 673 -10.19 0.79 5.86
CA ASN A 673 -10.90 0.54 7.13
C ASN A 673 -10.57 1.56 8.26
N LEU A 674 -9.51 2.35 8.13
CA LEU A 674 -9.09 3.37 9.09
C LEU A 674 -9.42 4.81 8.62
N ARG A 675 -10.11 4.95 7.48
CA ARG A 675 -10.50 6.24 6.92
C ARG A 675 -11.52 6.98 7.78
N PRO A 676 -11.51 8.32 7.78
CA PRO A 676 -12.54 9.13 8.43
C PRO A 676 -13.93 8.69 7.93
N ASN A 677 -14.76 8.14 8.81
CA ASN A 677 -16.10 7.72 8.48
C ASN A 677 -17.08 8.76 9.03
N PRO A 678 -17.78 9.52 8.17
CA PRO A 678 -18.74 10.53 8.62
C PRO A 678 -19.89 9.97 9.47
N ALA A 679 -20.13 8.65 9.43
CA ALA A 679 -21.11 7.96 10.26
C ALA A 679 -20.59 7.60 11.67
N ASN A 680 -19.27 7.67 11.91
CA ASN A 680 -18.66 7.41 13.21
C ASN A 680 -18.58 8.69 14.06
N THR A 681 -18.70 8.57 15.37
CA THR A 681 -18.49 9.69 16.31
C THR A 681 -17.48 9.27 17.40
N PRO A 682 -16.22 9.76 17.35
CA PRO A 682 -15.67 10.70 16.39
C PRO A 682 -15.43 10.10 14.99
N VAL A 683 -15.40 10.97 13.97
CA VAL A 683 -15.21 10.61 12.55
C VAL A 683 -13.86 9.90 12.32
N LEU A 684 -12.83 10.29 13.08
CA LEU A 684 -11.54 9.60 13.20
C LEU A 684 -11.16 9.56 14.69
N ALA A 685 -10.64 8.43 15.18
CA ALA A 685 -10.15 8.36 16.55
C ALA A 685 -8.91 9.27 16.73
N ASP A 686 -8.85 10.02 17.83
CA ASP A 686 -7.79 11.02 18.08
C ASP A 686 -6.36 10.44 17.96
N TYR A 687 -6.14 9.21 18.44
CA TYR A 687 -4.84 8.56 18.32
C TYR A 687 -4.45 8.31 16.86
N ILE A 688 -5.39 7.94 15.99
CA ILE A 688 -5.13 7.76 14.56
C ILE A 688 -4.85 9.11 13.91
N ALA A 689 -5.69 10.11 14.22
CA ALA A 689 -5.52 11.49 13.74
C ALA A 689 -4.13 12.05 14.10
N HIS A 690 -3.65 11.74 15.30
CA HIS A 690 -2.32 12.16 15.74
C HIS A 690 -1.19 11.44 14.98
N GLU A 691 -1.29 10.13 14.82
CA GLU A 691 -0.22 9.32 14.23
C GLU A 691 -0.04 9.58 12.72
N VAL A 692 -1.12 9.92 11.99
CA VAL A 692 -1.05 10.25 10.55
C VAL A 692 -0.30 11.56 10.25
N GLU A 693 -0.12 12.44 11.24
CA GLU A 693 0.59 13.72 11.03
C GLU A 693 2.08 13.51 10.73
N ALA A 694 2.67 12.43 11.24
CA ALA A 694 4.04 12.04 10.89
C ALA A 694 4.19 11.63 9.41
N ALA A 695 3.11 11.19 8.77
CA ALA A 695 3.12 10.75 7.38
C ALA A 695 3.15 11.92 6.37
N VAL A 696 2.99 13.17 6.82
CA VAL A 696 3.10 14.38 5.98
C VAL A 696 4.41 14.43 5.18
N LEU A 697 5.49 13.87 5.73
CA LEU A 697 6.80 13.84 5.08
C LEU A 697 6.88 12.89 3.86
N TYR A 698 5.91 11.97 3.71
CA TYR A 698 5.81 11.06 2.55
C TYR A 698 4.89 11.58 1.44
N ASN A 699 4.13 12.64 1.71
CA ASN A 699 3.06 13.10 0.83
C ASN A 699 3.56 13.93 -0.35
N GLN A 700 3.03 13.63 -1.54
CA GLN A 700 3.03 14.59 -2.63
C GLN A 700 1.87 15.57 -2.47
N ILE A 701 2.06 16.88 -2.68
CA ILE A 701 1.03 17.92 -2.43
C ILE A 701 -0.19 17.79 -3.38
N THR A 702 -0.08 17.03 -4.49
CA THR A 702 -1.06 17.02 -5.58
C THR A 702 -1.37 15.63 -6.14
N MET A 703 -1.82 14.67 -5.31
CA MET A 703 -2.49 13.47 -5.85
C MET A 703 -3.99 13.55 -5.54
N GLY A 704 -4.86 13.53 -6.55
CA GLY A 704 -6.33 13.53 -6.37
C GLY A 704 -6.94 14.83 -5.79
N ASN A 705 -8.04 14.68 -5.02
CA ASN A 705 -8.84 15.77 -4.43
C ASN A 705 -8.25 16.35 -3.13
N TRP A 706 -7.07 15.92 -2.73
CA TRP A 706 -6.47 16.24 -1.44
C TRP A 706 -5.27 17.16 -1.61
N SER A 707 -5.02 18.00 -0.61
CA SER A 707 -3.93 18.97 -0.65
C SER A 707 -3.41 19.27 0.76
N ILE A 708 -2.07 19.26 0.93
CA ILE A 708 -1.43 19.87 2.10
C ILE A 708 -1.42 21.40 2.05
N ALA A 709 -2.17 22.01 1.12
CA ALA A 709 -2.26 23.45 0.96
C ALA A 709 -2.39 24.17 2.31
N PRO A 710 -1.67 25.28 2.49
CA PRO A 710 -1.78 26.07 3.70
C PRO A 710 -3.21 26.59 3.84
N THR A 711 -3.86 26.21 4.93
CA THR A 711 -5.11 26.82 5.37
C THR A 711 -4.94 28.28 5.81
N ALA A 712 -3.70 28.66 6.18
CA ALA A 712 -3.30 30.04 6.39
C ALA A 712 -1.83 30.23 5.99
N GLN A 713 -1.50 31.40 5.44
CA GLN A 713 -0.15 31.78 5.05
C GLN A 713 0.11 33.27 5.24
N SER A 714 1.38 33.65 5.34
CA SER A 714 1.81 35.05 5.42
C SER A 714 1.23 35.89 4.27
N SER A 715 0.82 37.13 4.57
CA SER A 715 0.20 38.05 3.61
C SER A 715 1.09 38.42 2.41
N ASN A 716 2.40 38.24 2.56
CA ASN A 716 3.39 38.58 1.53
C ASN A 716 3.60 37.44 0.51
N LEU A 717 3.04 36.25 0.79
CA LEU A 717 3.10 35.13 -0.13
C LEU A 717 1.96 35.24 -1.16
N PRO A 718 2.19 34.86 -2.43
CA PRO A 718 1.12 34.77 -3.41
C PRO A 718 0.07 33.75 -2.96
N ALA A 719 -1.14 33.85 -3.54
CA ALA A 719 -2.16 32.82 -3.34
C ALA A 719 -1.57 31.44 -3.67
N TRP A 720 -1.89 30.45 -2.84
CA TRP A 720 -1.37 29.10 -3.00
C TRP A 720 -1.69 28.56 -4.40
N ASN A 721 -0.66 28.08 -5.09
CA ASN A 721 -0.66 27.72 -6.50
C ASN A 721 0.02 26.36 -6.76
N ASN A 722 0.19 25.54 -5.71
CA ASN A 722 0.89 24.26 -5.77
C ASN A 722 2.35 24.34 -6.26
N ASP A 723 3.08 25.43 -5.90
CA ASP A 723 4.50 25.62 -6.26
C ASP A 723 5.44 24.51 -5.74
N TYR A 724 5.02 23.73 -4.75
CA TYR A 724 5.80 22.64 -4.16
C TYR A 724 5.07 21.31 -4.36
N THR A 725 5.83 20.24 -4.60
CA THR A 725 5.27 18.90 -4.78
C THR A 725 5.40 18.02 -3.54
N ASP A 726 6.16 18.41 -2.51
CA ASP A 726 6.08 17.89 -1.12
C ASP A 726 6.71 18.87 -0.09
N VAL A 727 6.75 18.49 1.19
CA VAL A 727 7.35 19.33 2.26
C VAL A 727 8.86 19.50 2.09
N PHE A 728 9.56 18.50 1.55
CA PHE A 728 11.01 18.59 1.34
C PHE A 728 11.34 19.53 0.18
N ASP A 729 10.52 19.58 -0.89
CA ASP A 729 10.64 20.59 -1.95
C ASP A 729 10.60 22.01 -1.39
N TRP A 730 9.61 22.25 -0.53
CA TRP A 730 9.51 23.53 0.15
C TRP A 730 10.74 23.77 1.02
N MET A 731 11.13 22.82 1.86
CA MET A 731 12.22 23.00 2.81
C MET A 731 13.58 23.23 2.13
N PHE A 732 13.92 22.46 1.11
CA PHE A 732 15.20 22.53 0.39
C PHE A 732 15.30 23.75 -0.54
N SER A 733 14.16 24.36 -0.91
CA SER A 733 14.17 25.66 -1.58
C SER A 733 14.46 26.83 -0.64
N GLN A 734 14.46 26.61 0.68
CA GLN A 734 14.77 27.66 1.65
C GLN A 734 16.27 27.78 1.90
N ARG A 735 16.73 29.02 2.01
CA ARG A 735 18.10 29.37 2.42
C ARG A 735 18.06 30.64 3.25
N LYS A 736 18.92 30.73 4.26
CA LYS A 736 19.13 31.98 4.99
C LYS A 736 19.72 33.03 4.04
N PRO A 737 19.09 34.21 3.88
CA PRO A 737 19.61 35.19 2.94
C PRO A 737 20.92 35.80 3.45
N VAL A 738 21.91 35.87 2.55
CA VAL A 738 23.24 36.48 2.72
C VAL A 738 23.47 37.52 1.61
N VAL A 739 24.60 38.23 1.64
CA VAL A 739 24.99 39.14 0.55
C VAL A 739 25.23 38.35 -0.75
N PRO A 740 25.01 38.94 -1.94
CA PRO A 740 25.12 38.20 -3.20
C PRO A 740 26.59 37.89 -3.57
N GLY A 741 26.77 36.91 -4.44
CA GLY A 741 28.04 36.64 -5.09
C GLY A 741 28.49 37.78 -6.01
N ALA A 742 29.70 37.65 -6.56
CA ALA A 742 30.20 38.63 -7.52
C ALA A 742 29.47 38.53 -8.86
N PRO A 743 29.19 39.66 -9.55
CA PRO A 743 28.69 39.64 -10.92
C PRO A 743 29.57 38.79 -11.85
N SER A 744 28.94 38.04 -12.73
CA SER A 744 29.63 37.15 -13.67
C SER A 744 29.88 37.86 -15.01
N GLY A 745 30.76 37.31 -15.86
CA GLY A 745 30.99 37.84 -17.22
C GLY A 745 31.45 39.30 -17.29
N PHE A 746 32.04 39.85 -16.21
CA PHE A 746 32.41 41.26 -16.14
C PHE A 746 33.51 41.61 -17.15
N LYS A 747 33.23 42.55 -18.04
CA LYS A 747 34.11 43.00 -19.12
C LYS A 747 34.17 44.53 -19.16
N ALA A 748 35.35 45.06 -19.51
CA ALA A 748 35.58 46.47 -19.73
C ALA A 748 36.07 46.72 -21.16
N THR A 749 35.22 47.34 -22.00
CA THR A 749 35.51 47.61 -23.41
C THR A 749 35.93 49.06 -23.60
N ALA A 750 37.15 49.28 -24.11
CA ALA A 750 37.70 50.61 -24.35
C ALA A 750 37.05 51.28 -25.58
N GLY A 751 36.81 52.59 -25.47
CA GLY A 751 36.47 53.48 -26.57
C GLY A 751 37.25 54.80 -26.46
N ASP A 752 36.96 55.74 -27.37
CA ASP A 752 37.61 57.06 -27.37
C ASP A 752 37.08 57.90 -26.19
N GLY A 753 37.93 58.13 -25.18
CA GLY A 753 37.60 58.90 -23.99
C GLY A 753 36.57 58.23 -23.06
N GLN A 754 36.31 56.93 -23.22
CA GLN A 754 35.30 56.21 -22.46
C GLN A 754 35.62 54.71 -22.32
N VAL A 755 35.00 54.06 -21.33
CA VAL A 755 34.98 52.61 -21.15
C VAL A 755 33.56 52.15 -20.90
N THR A 756 33.10 51.19 -21.68
CA THR A 756 31.81 50.52 -21.48
C THR A 756 32.03 49.22 -20.72
N LEU A 757 31.48 49.16 -19.52
CA LEU A 757 31.39 47.96 -18.70
C LEU A 757 30.17 47.14 -19.11
N SER A 758 30.30 45.82 -19.07
CA SER A 758 29.19 44.86 -19.22
C SER A 758 29.38 43.68 -18.29
N TRP A 759 28.30 43.19 -17.70
CA TRP A 759 28.30 42.02 -16.81
C TRP A 759 27.00 41.23 -16.97
N THR A 760 26.98 40.05 -16.35
CA THR A 760 25.78 39.28 -16.05
C THR A 760 25.58 39.26 -14.54
N ALA A 761 24.33 39.03 -14.11
CA ALA A 761 24.01 38.91 -12.69
C ALA A 761 24.89 37.85 -12.00
N PRO A 762 25.11 37.95 -10.67
CA PRO A 762 25.77 36.89 -9.92
C PRO A 762 25.08 35.55 -10.15
N ALA A 763 25.86 34.47 -10.19
CA ALA A 763 25.31 33.11 -10.24
C ALA A 763 24.60 32.73 -8.92
N ASP A 764 25.00 33.35 -7.81
CA ASP A 764 24.36 33.24 -6.50
C ASP A 764 23.92 34.65 -6.05
N ASP A 765 22.62 34.88 -5.92
CA ASP A 765 22.04 36.13 -5.43
C ASP A 765 22.06 36.22 -3.89
N GLY A 766 22.60 35.21 -3.22
CA GLY A 766 22.63 35.12 -1.75
C GLY A 766 21.28 34.77 -1.14
N GLY A 767 20.29 34.29 -1.91
CA GLY A 767 18.95 33.97 -1.43
C GLY A 767 18.05 35.19 -1.20
N SER A 768 18.39 36.34 -1.82
CA SER A 768 17.56 37.54 -1.84
C SER A 768 17.75 38.27 -3.17
N ALA A 769 16.64 38.73 -3.75
CA ALA A 769 16.65 39.41 -5.05
C ALA A 769 17.68 40.56 -5.09
N ILE A 770 18.42 40.62 -6.19
CA ILE A 770 19.34 41.72 -6.46
C ILE A 770 18.53 43.01 -6.59
N LEU A 771 18.88 44.00 -5.78
CA LEU A 771 18.27 45.34 -5.76
C LEU A 771 19.01 46.30 -6.70
N GLY A 772 20.29 46.02 -7.00
CA GLY A 772 21.09 46.86 -7.88
C GLY A 772 22.57 46.47 -7.93
N TYR A 773 23.36 47.31 -8.61
CA TYR A 773 24.81 47.17 -8.72
C TYR A 773 25.51 48.45 -8.31
N LYS A 774 26.74 48.35 -7.82
CA LYS A 774 27.62 49.51 -7.62
C LYS A 774 28.87 49.34 -8.47
N VAL A 775 29.17 50.33 -9.31
CA VAL A 775 30.36 50.34 -10.19
C VAL A 775 31.25 51.55 -9.91
N TRP A 776 32.57 51.36 -9.90
CA TRP A 776 33.55 52.44 -9.70
C TRP A 776 34.90 52.14 -10.34
N TYR A 777 35.79 53.13 -10.36
CA TYR A 777 37.21 52.93 -10.69
C TYR A 777 38.11 53.72 -9.74
N GLY A 778 39.27 53.17 -9.37
CA GLY A 778 40.17 53.82 -8.41
C GLY A 778 39.45 54.18 -7.10
N ASN A 779 39.54 55.44 -6.68
CA ASN A 779 38.94 55.96 -5.43
C ASN A 779 37.71 56.86 -5.66
N VAL A 780 37.08 56.83 -6.84
CA VAL A 780 35.86 57.62 -7.08
C VAL A 780 34.65 57.00 -6.38
N THR A 781 33.68 57.85 -6.01
CA THR A 781 32.41 57.42 -5.41
C THR A 781 31.70 56.41 -6.32
N PRO A 782 31.22 55.27 -5.80
CA PRO A 782 30.49 54.28 -6.59
C PRO A 782 29.21 54.84 -7.19
N VAL A 783 28.97 54.47 -8.45
CA VAL A 783 27.71 54.72 -9.15
C VAL A 783 26.77 53.56 -8.88
N THR A 784 25.62 53.85 -8.29
CA THR A 784 24.55 52.86 -8.05
C THR A 784 23.66 52.74 -9.29
N LEU A 785 23.34 51.50 -9.65
CA LEU A 785 22.53 51.12 -10.80
C LEU A 785 21.39 50.22 -10.34
N ASP A 786 20.26 50.27 -11.04
CA ASP A 786 19.12 49.40 -10.78
C ASP A 786 19.42 47.94 -11.16
N ALA A 787 18.64 47.00 -10.61
CA ALA A 787 18.85 45.55 -10.80
C ALA A 787 18.77 45.07 -12.26
N THR A 788 18.11 45.84 -13.14
CA THR A 788 17.95 45.53 -14.57
C THR A 788 19.17 45.95 -15.40
N GLU A 789 20.04 46.80 -14.85
CA GLU A 789 21.21 47.30 -15.56
C GLU A 789 22.31 46.23 -15.63
N THR A 790 22.78 45.97 -16.85
CA THR A 790 23.88 45.01 -17.12
C THR A 790 25.05 45.66 -17.84
N LYS A 791 24.99 46.98 -18.05
CA LYS A 791 26.03 47.78 -18.72
C LYS A 791 26.11 49.17 -18.10
N TYR A 792 27.32 49.73 -18.08
CA TYR A 792 27.54 51.12 -17.68
C TYR A 792 28.74 51.73 -18.40
N THR A 793 28.64 52.97 -18.87
CA THR A 793 29.74 53.64 -19.59
C THR A 793 30.31 54.78 -18.77
N PHE A 794 31.56 54.64 -18.33
CA PHE A 794 32.35 55.74 -17.80
C PHE A 794 32.88 56.59 -18.95
N LYS A 795 32.55 57.89 -18.95
CA LYS A 795 32.96 58.88 -19.97
C LYS A 795 34.00 59.85 -19.40
N ASN A 796 34.59 60.67 -20.27
CA ASN A 796 35.62 61.67 -19.94
C ASN A 796 36.87 61.04 -19.31
N LEU A 797 37.19 59.80 -19.71
CA LEU A 797 38.42 59.12 -19.33
C LEU A 797 39.58 59.58 -20.23
N THR A 798 40.80 59.53 -19.72
CA THR A 798 41.98 59.96 -20.48
C THR A 798 42.48 58.80 -21.34
N ASN A 799 42.55 59.01 -22.67
CA ASN A 799 43.12 58.02 -23.56
C ASN A 799 44.59 57.74 -23.24
N GLY A 800 44.99 56.46 -23.28
CA GLY A 800 46.34 56.01 -22.94
C GLY A 800 46.59 55.82 -21.43
N GLN A 801 45.63 56.16 -20.56
CA GLN A 801 45.69 55.87 -19.12
C GLN A 801 44.94 54.57 -18.79
N GLY A 802 45.58 53.64 -18.07
CA GLY A 802 44.92 52.42 -17.60
C GLY A 802 44.00 52.68 -16.40
N TYR A 803 42.82 52.09 -16.40
CA TYR A 803 41.84 52.16 -15.32
C TYR A 803 41.47 50.75 -14.83
N ASN A 804 41.34 50.58 -13.52
CA ASN A 804 40.79 49.38 -12.89
C ASN A 804 39.36 49.66 -12.43
N PHE A 805 38.39 48.97 -13.01
CA PHE A 805 36.98 49.09 -12.70
C PHE A 805 36.55 47.95 -11.77
N THR A 806 35.71 48.26 -10.81
CA THR A 806 35.17 47.28 -9.86
C THR A 806 33.66 47.34 -9.87
N ILE A 807 33.02 46.18 -9.70
CA ILE A 807 31.58 46.03 -9.56
C ILE A 807 31.23 45.09 -8.40
N ILE A 808 30.14 45.41 -7.70
CA ILE A 808 29.43 44.53 -6.77
C ILE A 808 27.94 44.48 -7.12
N ALA A 809 27.28 43.37 -6.80
CA ALA A 809 25.82 43.31 -6.71
C ALA A 809 25.37 43.64 -5.29
N VAL A 810 24.14 44.13 -5.14
CA VAL A 810 23.55 44.52 -3.85
C VAL A 810 22.18 43.85 -3.72
N ASN A 811 21.90 43.21 -2.59
CA ASN A 811 20.58 42.69 -2.25
C ASN A 811 20.09 43.25 -0.90
N ALA A 812 18.98 42.75 -0.36
CA ALA A 812 18.43 43.20 0.92
C ALA A 812 19.35 42.97 2.15
N LYS A 813 20.41 42.15 2.00
CA LYS A 813 21.44 41.90 3.03
C LYS A 813 22.68 42.78 2.87
N GLY A 814 22.81 43.48 1.75
CA GLY A 814 23.85 44.48 1.53
C GLY A 814 24.76 44.16 0.34
N ASP A 815 25.99 44.65 0.45
CA ASP A 815 26.99 44.66 -0.62
C ASP A 815 27.63 43.27 -0.80
N GLY A 816 27.55 42.74 -2.02
CA GLY A 816 28.10 41.43 -2.38
C GLY A 816 29.60 41.41 -2.63
N ALA A 817 30.09 40.25 -3.04
CA ALA A 817 31.49 40.08 -3.41
C ALA A 817 31.86 40.94 -4.64
N GLN A 818 33.07 41.52 -4.64
CA GLN A 818 33.54 42.38 -5.72
C GLN A 818 34.27 41.61 -6.82
N THR A 819 34.13 42.07 -8.05
CA THR A 819 34.98 41.66 -9.18
C THR A 819 35.52 42.88 -9.92
N SER A 820 36.68 42.73 -10.56
CA SER A 820 37.40 43.84 -11.18
C SER A 820 37.88 43.51 -12.59
N ALA A 821 37.96 44.55 -13.44
CA ALA A 821 38.47 44.46 -14.81
C ALA A 821 39.28 45.72 -15.15
N THR A 822 40.40 45.54 -15.83
CA THR A 822 41.29 46.64 -16.24
C THR A 822 41.22 46.89 -17.74
N THR A 823 41.18 48.15 -18.16
CA THR A 823 41.33 48.52 -19.58
C THR A 823 41.89 49.93 -19.75
N THR A 824 42.34 50.26 -20.96
CA THR A 824 42.91 51.58 -21.32
C THR A 824 42.09 52.18 -22.46
N PRO A 825 41.36 53.31 -22.26
CA PRO A 825 40.68 54.02 -23.34
C PRO A 825 41.69 54.42 -24.42
N MET A 826 41.33 54.28 -25.69
CA MET A 826 42.18 54.65 -26.82
C MET A 826 41.32 55.23 -27.94
N LYS A 827 41.91 56.17 -28.68
CA LYS A 827 41.32 56.72 -29.90
C LYS A 827 41.45 55.72 -31.04
N THR A 828 40.35 55.37 -31.70
CA THR A 828 40.34 54.44 -32.84
C THR A 828 41.15 54.99 -34.01
N THR A 829 42.06 54.17 -34.55
CA THR A 829 42.74 54.41 -35.83
C THR A 829 42.13 53.50 -36.89
N THR A 830 41.69 54.07 -38.02
CA THR A 830 41.03 53.35 -39.12
C THR A 830 42.06 52.60 -39.98
N PRO A 831 41.88 51.31 -40.34
CA PRO A 831 42.75 50.62 -41.31
C PRO A 831 42.34 50.89 -42.76
N THR A 832 43.33 51.12 -43.64
CA THR A 832 43.20 51.20 -45.11
C THR A 832 43.33 49.81 -45.77
N VAL A 833 42.57 49.55 -46.83
CA VAL A 833 42.67 48.36 -47.71
C VAL A 833 42.83 48.79 -49.18
N PRO A 834 43.72 48.17 -49.98
CA PRO A 834 43.67 48.22 -51.45
C PRO A 834 43.14 46.93 -52.13
N ASP A 835 42.32 47.17 -53.16
CA ASP A 835 41.91 46.42 -54.39
C ASP A 835 42.79 45.24 -54.88
N SER A 836 42.41 44.25 -55.73
CA SER A 836 41.27 44.01 -56.66
C SER A 836 41.36 42.58 -57.29
N GLY A 837 40.24 42.08 -57.83
CA GLY A 837 40.16 41.16 -59.00
C GLY A 837 39.97 39.66 -58.72
N GLY A 838 39.14 38.86 -59.39
CA GLY A 838 38.28 39.03 -60.57
C GLY A 838 37.79 37.65 -61.06
N ASN A 839 36.46 37.49 -61.08
CA ASN A 839 35.53 36.58 -61.78
C ASN A 839 36.02 35.39 -62.67
N THR A 840 35.38 34.20 -62.53
CA THR A 840 34.49 33.48 -63.51
C THR A 840 34.46 31.96 -63.30
N GLY A 841 33.27 31.33 -63.46
CA GLY A 841 33.16 29.90 -63.82
C GLY A 841 32.11 29.06 -63.08
N ASN A 842 30.89 29.04 -63.61
CA ASN A 842 29.74 28.22 -63.22
C ASN A 842 29.88 26.76 -63.72
N THR A 843 29.49 25.75 -62.92
CA THR A 843 28.54 24.65 -63.23
C THR A 843 28.55 23.57 -62.13
N GLY A 844 27.38 23.10 -61.70
CA GLY A 844 27.22 21.72 -61.19
C GLY A 844 26.48 21.54 -59.86
N ASN A 845 25.19 21.26 -59.97
CA ASN A 845 24.23 20.83 -58.96
C ASN A 845 24.61 19.50 -58.25
N THR A 846 24.41 19.38 -56.93
CA THR A 846 23.57 18.35 -56.23
C THR A 846 23.75 18.39 -54.70
N GLY A 847 22.65 18.33 -53.93
CA GLY A 847 22.59 17.41 -52.77
C GLY A 847 22.62 17.97 -51.33
N ASN A 848 21.58 18.72 -50.99
CA ASN A 848 20.89 18.97 -49.71
C ASN A 848 21.10 18.08 -48.43
N ILE A 849 20.97 18.76 -47.27
CA ILE A 849 20.47 18.44 -45.89
C ILE A 849 21.31 17.70 -44.81
N GLY A 850 21.36 18.33 -43.62
CA GLY A 850 21.39 17.67 -42.31
C GLY A 850 21.93 18.52 -41.14
N ASN A 851 21.43 19.73 -40.89
CA ASN A 851 20.50 20.11 -39.80
C ASN A 851 21.09 20.17 -38.37
N THR A 852 21.21 21.39 -37.81
CA THR A 852 21.48 21.66 -36.38
C THR A 852 20.40 22.60 -35.85
N VAL A 853 19.78 22.20 -34.75
CA VAL A 853 18.60 22.77 -34.09
C VAL A 853 18.91 24.16 -33.48
N ASN A 854 17.99 25.13 -33.67
CA ASN A 854 18.01 26.40 -32.93
C ASN A 854 16.56 26.77 -32.55
N THR A 855 16.29 26.87 -31.24
CA THR A 855 14.99 27.16 -30.63
C THR A 855 14.93 28.63 -30.20
N ASP A 856 14.24 29.47 -30.97
CA ASP A 856 13.92 30.84 -30.55
C ASP A 856 12.57 30.87 -29.80
N ASN A 857 12.64 31.21 -28.52
CA ASN A 857 11.52 31.44 -27.61
C ASN A 857 10.93 32.84 -27.89
N THR A 858 9.74 32.95 -28.50
CA THR A 858 9.03 34.24 -28.62
C THR A 858 8.16 34.49 -27.38
N GLY A 859 8.79 34.94 -26.30
CA GLY A 859 8.11 35.58 -25.18
C GLY A 859 8.39 37.08 -25.18
N THR A 860 7.56 37.89 -25.84
CA THR A 860 7.62 39.35 -25.74
C THR A 860 6.23 39.92 -25.44
N GLY A 861 6.09 40.50 -24.24
CA GLY A 861 4.90 41.25 -23.83
C GLY A 861 4.92 41.57 -22.34
N THR A 862 5.51 42.70 -21.99
CA THR A 862 5.30 43.41 -20.72
C THR A 862 3.84 43.86 -20.64
N ASP A 863 3.07 43.38 -19.64
CA ASP A 863 2.07 44.15 -18.88
C ASP A 863 1.31 43.25 -17.88
N ALA A 864 0.66 43.92 -16.92
CA ALA A 864 0.16 43.41 -15.65
C ALA A 864 -0.87 42.27 -15.70
N GLY A 865 -0.74 41.33 -14.74
CA GLY A 865 -1.83 40.60 -14.11
C GLY A 865 -2.89 39.95 -15.01
N THR A 866 -2.59 38.78 -15.56
CA THR A 866 -3.58 37.73 -15.88
C THR A 866 -2.84 36.42 -16.17
N LEU A 867 -3.51 35.28 -15.94
CA LEU A 867 -2.99 33.91 -15.86
C LEU A 867 -1.94 33.57 -16.93
N LYS A 868 -0.73 33.19 -16.49
CA LYS A 868 0.31 32.60 -17.36
C LYS A 868 -0.16 31.20 -17.78
N SER A 869 -0.42 31.01 -19.07
CA SER A 869 -0.71 29.71 -19.67
C SER A 869 0.43 28.71 -19.43
N THR A 870 0.10 27.43 -19.18
CA THR A 870 1.06 26.36 -18.79
C THR A 870 1.58 25.53 -19.97
N TYR A 871 1.46 26.04 -21.20
CA TYR A 871 1.88 25.36 -22.44
C TYR A 871 2.71 26.29 -23.33
N THR A 872 3.58 25.70 -24.15
CA THR A 872 4.41 26.39 -25.15
C THR A 872 3.77 26.23 -26.52
N VAL A 873 3.73 27.30 -27.32
CA VAL A 873 3.19 27.28 -28.68
C VAL A 873 4.31 27.46 -29.69
N TYR A 874 4.44 26.52 -30.61
CA TYR A 874 5.37 26.55 -31.74
C TYR A 874 4.59 26.82 -33.03
N THR A 875 4.99 27.84 -33.80
CA THR A 875 4.34 28.18 -35.08
C THR A 875 5.32 28.15 -36.24
N PRO A 876 4.85 27.89 -37.48
CA PRO A 876 5.68 27.99 -38.67
C PRO A 876 6.23 29.41 -38.85
N LYS A 877 7.53 29.50 -39.19
CA LYS A 877 8.27 30.78 -39.30
C LYS A 877 7.69 31.72 -40.37
N ASP A 878 7.10 31.17 -41.42
CA ASP A 878 6.47 31.89 -42.53
C ASP A 878 5.03 32.35 -42.22
N LYS A 879 4.40 31.81 -41.16
CA LYS A 879 3.03 32.13 -40.72
C LYS A 879 2.94 32.21 -39.18
N PRO A 880 3.61 33.19 -38.54
CA PRO A 880 3.65 33.29 -37.08
C PRO A 880 2.27 33.59 -36.47
N ALA A 881 2.13 33.29 -35.18
CA ALA A 881 0.96 33.63 -34.38
C ALA A 881 0.66 35.16 -34.40
N VAL A 882 -0.62 35.52 -34.43
CA VAL A 882 -1.09 36.93 -34.47
C VAL A 882 -2.01 37.21 -33.28
N THR A 883 -1.60 38.07 -32.36
CA THR A 883 -2.37 38.47 -31.19
C THR A 883 -3.08 39.80 -31.40
N ASP A 884 -4.39 39.84 -31.12
CA ASP A 884 -5.20 41.05 -31.19
C ASP A 884 -5.07 41.93 -29.93
N LYS A 885 -5.65 43.14 -29.99
CA LYS A 885 -5.62 44.12 -28.90
C LYS A 885 -6.33 43.67 -27.61
N ASN A 886 -7.13 42.61 -27.66
CA ASN A 886 -7.86 42.07 -26.52
C ASN A 886 -7.12 40.87 -25.90
N GLY A 887 -5.93 40.52 -26.41
CA GLY A 887 -5.14 39.38 -25.94
C GLY A 887 -5.49 38.04 -26.61
N ASN A 888 -6.36 38.01 -27.62
CA ASN A 888 -6.69 36.78 -28.33
C ASN A 888 -5.69 36.54 -29.46
N THR A 889 -5.12 35.34 -29.53
CA THR A 889 -4.14 34.94 -30.53
C THR A 889 -4.77 34.02 -31.58
N THR A 890 -4.49 34.26 -32.86
CA THR A 890 -4.84 33.36 -33.98
C THR A 890 -3.57 32.73 -34.53
N LEU A 891 -3.62 31.44 -34.90
CA LEU A 891 -2.53 30.69 -35.51
C LEU A 891 -2.80 30.50 -37.01
N PRO A 892 -2.33 31.40 -37.89
CA PRO A 892 -2.73 31.40 -39.31
C PRO A 892 -2.11 30.23 -40.10
N GLY A 893 -1.02 29.66 -39.61
CA GLY A 893 -0.37 28.47 -40.19
C GLY A 893 -0.57 27.19 -39.37
N GLY A 894 -1.37 27.23 -38.29
CA GLY A 894 -1.41 26.17 -37.29
C GLY A 894 -0.16 26.17 -36.41
N GLY A 895 0.15 25.02 -35.80
CA GLY A 895 1.35 24.87 -34.97
C GLY A 895 1.32 23.65 -34.06
N GLU A 896 2.31 23.56 -33.17
CA GLU A 896 2.36 22.57 -32.10
C GLU A 896 2.14 23.29 -30.76
N ILE A 897 1.33 22.70 -29.88
CA ILE A 897 1.14 23.13 -28.50
C ILE A 897 1.71 22.04 -27.60
N ALA A 898 2.74 22.36 -26.83
CA ALA A 898 3.37 21.44 -25.89
C ALA A 898 3.04 21.83 -24.44
N THR A 899 2.39 20.94 -23.69
CA THR A 899 2.07 21.17 -22.28
C THR A 899 3.27 20.89 -21.38
N LYS A 900 3.29 21.43 -20.15
CA LYS A 900 4.33 21.14 -19.16
C LYS A 900 4.43 19.65 -18.78
N GLY A 901 3.37 18.87 -18.97
CA GLY A 901 3.34 17.42 -18.71
C GLY A 901 3.85 16.55 -19.86
N GLY A 902 4.30 17.15 -20.98
CA GLY A 902 4.88 16.43 -22.10
C GLY A 902 3.89 16.04 -23.21
N THR A 903 2.59 16.33 -23.05
CA THR A 903 1.59 16.16 -24.11
C THR A 903 1.85 17.16 -25.24
N LYS A 904 1.87 16.68 -26.48
CA LYS A 904 2.01 17.51 -27.68
C LYS A 904 0.73 17.50 -28.48
N ILE A 905 0.31 18.67 -28.97
CA ILE A 905 -0.93 18.83 -29.72
C ILE A 905 -0.62 19.56 -31.03
N GLU A 906 -0.73 18.86 -32.15
CA GLU A 906 -0.66 19.48 -33.47
C GLU A 906 -2.01 20.11 -33.81
N VAL A 907 -2.04 21.44 -33.92
CA VAL A 907 -3.25 22.22 -34.16
C VAL A 907 -3.29 22.80 -35.57
N PRO A 908 -4.46 22.80 -36.23
CA PRO A 908 -4.60 23.23 -37.62
C PRO A 908 -4.56 24.76 -37.75
N GLU A 909 -4.41 25.24 -38.99
CA GLU A 909 -4.57 26.65 -39.31
C GLU A 909 -5.93 27.21 -38.86
N GLY A 910 -5.94 28.47 -38.41
CA GLY A 910 -7.13 29.14 -37.90
C GLY A 910 -7.46 28.84 -36.43
N THR A 911 -6.64 28.04 -35.74
CA THR A 911 -6.75 27.81 -34.29
C THR A 911 -6.63 29.12 -33.52
N THR A 912 -7.50 29.33 -32.53
CA THR A 912 -7.52 30.54 -31.70
C THR A 912 -7.21 30.23 -30.25
N ILE A 913 -6.57 31.19 -29.57
CA ILE A 913 -6.25 31.16 -28.15
C ILE A 913 -6.83 32.43 -27.55
N ASP A 914 -7.76 32.32 -26.59
CA ASP A 914 -8.33 33.51 -25.95
C ASP A 914 -7.39 34.13 -24.90
N SER A 915 -7.76 35.30 -24.38
CA SER A 915 -6.97 36.02 -23.36
C SER A 915 -6.79 35.27 -22.03
N ASN A 916 -7.52 34.18 -21.79
CA ASN A 916 -7.35 33.31 -20.63
C ASN A 916 -6.51 32.07 -20.96
N GLY A 917 -5.97 31.97 -22.17
CA GLY A 917 -5.18 30.84 -22.63
C GLY A 917 -6.01 29.62 -23.03
N LYS A 918 -7.32 29.76 -23.29
CA LYS A 918 -8.14 28.66 -23.80
C LYS A 918 -7.95 28.52 -25.32
N VAL A 919 -7.56 27.33 -25.77
CA VAL A 919 -7.38 27.03 -27.19
C VAL A 919 -8.68 26.48 -27.78
N THR A 920 -9.06 26.92 -28.98
CA THR A 920 -10.24 26.45 -29.71
C THR A 920 -9.86 26.03 -31.13
N ILE A 921 -10.20 24.78 -31.48
CA ILE A 921 -9.97 24.22 -32.83
C ILE A 921 -11.16 24.58 -33.75
N PRO A 922 -10.93 25.02 -35.01
CA PRO A 922 -12.01 25.32 -35.95
C PRO A 922 -12.95 24.12 -36.16
N ALA A 923 -14.26 24.38 -36.25
CA ALA A 923 -15.31 23.35 -36.25
C ALA A 923 -15.25 22.34 -37.42
N ASP A 924 -14.59 22.73 -38.51
CA ASP A 924 -14.38 21.96 -39.75
C ASP A 924 -13.01 21.27 -39.84
N LYS A 925 -12.17 21.39 -38.80
CA LYS A 925 -10.81 20.82 -38.75
C LYS A 925 -10.66 19.81 -37.61
N SER A 926 -9.49 19.18 -37.50
CA SER A 926 -9.09 18.30 -36.40
C SER A 926 -7.69 18.65 -35.92
N ALA A 927 -7.35 18.22 -34.70
CA ALA A 927 -6.00 18.31 -34.14
C ALA A 927 -5.55 16.92 -33.70
N GLU A 928 -4.24 16.68 -33.65
CA GLU A 928 -3.66 15.42 -33.18
C GLU A 928 -2.99 15.62 -31.84
N VAL A 929 -3.34 14.78 -30.85
CA VAL A 929 -2.78 14.80 -29.51
C VAL A 929 -1.88 13.58 -29.35
N THR A 930 -0.59 13.81 -29.16
CA THR A 930 0.38 12.78 -28.80
C THR A 930 0.53 12.75 -27.29
N LEU A 931 0.23 11.59 -26.68
CA LEU A 931 0.25 11.41 -25.23
C LEU A 931 1.69 11.13 -24.72
N PRO A 932 1.99 11.42 -23.44
CA PRO A 932 3.32 11.15 -22.87
C PRO A 932 3.62 9.64 -22.85
N GLY A 933 4.80 9.23 -23.32
CA GLY A 933 5.32 7.87 -23.13
C GLY A 933 4.87 6.78 -24.12
N GLY A 934 4.06 7.09 -25.13
CA GLY A 934 3.59 6.10 -26.13
C GLY A 934 3.62 6.61 -27.58
N ASN A 935 3.34 5.70 -28.54
CA ASN A 935 3.19 6.02 -29.97
C ASN A 935 1.73 6.34 -30.36
N SER A 936 0.79 6.19 -29.43
CA SER A 936 -0.65 6.37 -29.67
C SER A 936 -1.03 7.86 -29.79
N THR A 937 -1.71 8.20 -30.90
CA THR A 937 -2.19 9.55 -31.20
C THR A 937 -3.71 9.63 -31.11
N VAL A 938 -4.23 10.62 -30.40
CA VAL A 938 -5.67 10.91 -30.32
C VAL A 938 -6.02 12.01 -31.31
N THR A 939 -6.85 11.71 -32.31
CA THR A 939 -7.38 12.74 -33.21
C THR A 939 -8.60 13.38 -32.56
N ILE A 940 -8.51 14.67 -32.19
CA ILE A 940 -9.62 15.45 -31.63
C ILE A 940 -10.29 16.29 -32.71
N SER A 941 -11.62 16.34 -32.68
CA SER A 941 -12.41 17.08 -33.68
C SER A 941 -12.49 18.59 -33.39
N GLY A 942 -12.89 19.35 -34.40
CA GLY A 942 -13.26 20.75 -34.29
C GLY A 942 -14.32 21.02 -33.22
N GLY A 943 -14.18 22.11 -32.48
CA GLY A 943 -14.99 22.43 -31.30
C GLY A 943 -14.47 21.85 -29.97
N SER A 944 -13.41 21.04 -29.99
CA SER A 944 -12.66 20.67 -28.78
C SER A 944 -11.93 21.88 -28.21
N THR A 945 -11.77 21.91 -26.89
CA THR A 945 -11.12 23.03 -26.19
C THR A 945 -9.99 22.55 -25.31
N ILE A 946 -8.91 23.31 -25.25
CA ILE A 946 -7.76 23.03 -24.37
C ILE A 946 -7.76 24.09 -23.28
N ALA A 947 -7.84 23.67 -22.03
CA ALA A 947 -7.76 24.55 -20.87
C ALA A 947 -6.31 25.00 -20.62
N SER A 948 -6.15 26.03 -19.78
CA SER A 948 -4.86 26.64 -19.49
C SER A 948 -3.87 25.71 -18.76
N ASP A 949 -4.36 24.61 -18.18
CA ASP A 949 -3.62 23.51 -17.53
C ASP A 949 -3.21 22.37 -18.49
N GLY A 950 -3.57 22.48 -19.78
CA GLY A 950 -3.30 21.46 -20.79
C GLY A 950 -4.38 20.38 -20.91
N THR A 951 -5.46 20.43 -20.13
CA THR A 951 -6.56 19.47 -20.22
C THR A 951 -7.36 19.69 -21.51
N VAL A 952 -7.48 18.66 -22.35
CA VAL A 952 -8.30 18.68 -23.57
C VAL A 952 -9.70 18.20 -23.24
N THR A 953 -10.73 18.98 -23.58
CA THR A 953 -12.12 18.54 -23.54
C THR A 953 -12.60 18.26 -24.96
N VAL A 954 -13.03 17.03 -25.22
CA VAL A 954 -13.52 16.59 -26.54
C VAL A 954 -14.85 17.28 -26.85
N GLY A 955 -14.92 17.91 -28.03
CA GLY A 955 -16.08 18.66 -28.51
C GLY A 955 -17.27 17.77 -28.92
N GLY A 956 -18.24 18.34 -29.63
CA GLY A 956 -19.49 17.64 -30.01
C GLY A 956 -19.37 16.59 -31.13
N LYS A 957 -18.17 16.30 -31.63
CA LYS A 957 -17.89 15.19 -32.55
C LYS A 957 -16.87 14.27 -31.88
N ASP A 958 -16.93 12.98 -32.19
CA ASP A 958 -16.10 11.96 -31.55
C ASP A 958 -14.60 12.17 -31.85
N ALA A 959 -13.77 11.94 -30.84
CA ALA A 959 -12.33 11.77 -31.00
C ALA A 959 -12.02 10.30 -31.21
N HIS A 960 -10.96 10.00 -31.96
CA HIS A 960 -10.59 8.63 -32.29
C HIS A 960 -9.14 8.35 -31.94
N VAL A 961 -8.87 7.15 -31.44
CA VAL A 961 -7.53 6.64 -31.17
C VAL A 961 -7.36 5.36 -31.96
N ASN A 962 -6.37 5.31 -32.85
CA ASN A 962 -5.98 4.08 -33.50
C ASN A 962 -4.83 3.47 -32.68
N LEU A 963 -5.01 2.23 -32.26
CA LEU A 963 -4.07 1.52 -31.43
C LEU A 963 -3.13 0.65 -32.29
N PRO A 964 -1.89 0.38 -31.84
CA PRO A 964 -0.93 -0.38 -32.65
C PRO A 964 -1.36 -1.82 -32.97
N ASN A 965 -2.24 -2.40 -32.16
CA ASN A 965 -2.84 -3.73 -32.37
C ASN A 965 -3.98 -3.74 -33.40
N GLY A 966 -4.29 -2.61 -34.05
CA GLY A 966 -5.38 -2.48 -35.03
C GLY A 966 -6.73 -2.10 -34.42
N ASN A 967 -6.86 -2.11 -33.09
CA ASN A 967 -8.07 -1.69 -32.40
C ASN A 967 -8.27 -0.17 -32.51
N ARG A 968 -9.51 0.30 -32.38
CA ARG A 968 -9.87 1.71 -32.48
C ARG A 968 -10.75 2.12 -31.31
N VAL A 969 -10.36 3.18 -30.59
CA VAL A 969 -11.16 3.74 -29.49
C VAL A 969 -11.84 5.03 -29.94
N ASP A 970 -13.16 5.03 -29.90
CA ASP A 970 -14.03 6.19 -30.08
C ASP A 970 -14.30 6.85 -28.74
N ILE A 971 -13.76 8.04 -28.54
CA ILE A 971 -13.96 8.86 -27.35
C ILE A 971 -15.05 9.88 -27.68
N HIS A 972 -16.24 9.71 -27.10
CA HIS A 972 -17.37 10.59 -27.39
C HIS A 972 -17.25 11.95 -26.69
N GLY A 973 -18.07 12.90 -27.14
CA GLY A 973 -18.07 14.28 -26.66
C GLY A 973 -18.24 14.42 -25.14
N GLY A 974 -17.56 15.41 -24.56
CA GLY A 974 -17.55 15.67 -23.12
C GLY A 974 -16.46 14.93 -22.33
N SER A 975 -15.75 13.99 -22.97
CA SER A 975 -14.57 13.32 -22.39
C SER A 975 -13.40 14.28 -22.20
N LYS A 976 -12.52 13.99 -21.23
CA LYS A 976 -11.37 14.83 -20.88
C LYS A 976 -10.05 14.06 -20.99
N ILE A 977 -9.09 14.61 -21.72
CA ILE A 977 -7.72 14.10 -21.80
C ILE A 977 -6.86 14.95 -20.86
N ARG A 978 -6.35 14.35 -19.79
CA ARG A 978 -5.53 15.04 -18.77
C ARG A 978 -4.09 15.20 -19.25
N ASN A 979 -3.36 16.12 -18.60
CA ASN A 979 -1.95 16.41 -18.90
C ASN A 979 -1.00 15.20 -18.76
N GLY A 980 -1.39 14.16 -18.02
CA GLY A 980 -0.61 12.91 -17.86
C GLY A 980 -0.94 11.81 -18.89
N GLY A 981 -1.76 12.08 -19.91
CA GLY A 981 -2.14 11.09 -20.93
C GLY A 981 -3.41 10.28 -20.64
N THR A 982 -3.96 10.38 -19.43
CA THR A 982 -5.21 9.68 -19.04
C THR A 982 -6.44 10.30 -19.70
N VAL A 983 -7.34 9.46 -20.21
CA VAL A 983 -8.67 9.85 -20.72
C VAL A 983 -9.73 9.54 -19.68
N VAL A 984 -10.49 10.55 -19.28
CA VAL A 984 -11.70 10.40 -18.47
C VAL A 984 -12.90 10.42 -19.41
N VAL A 985 -13.62 9.30 -19.47
CA VAL A 985 -14.77 9.13 -20.36
C VAL A 985 -15.92 10.03 -19.91
N GLY A 986 -16.45 10.81 -20.86
CA GLY A 986 -17.53 11.77 -20.62
C GLY A 986 -18.93 11.14 -20.58
N PRO A 987 -19.98 11.97 -20.42
CA PRO A 987 -21.36 11.50 -20.29
C PRO A 987 -21.92 10.75 -21.49
N SER A 988 -21.33 10.94 -22.67
CA SER A 988 -21.71 10.20 -23.87
C SER A 988 -21.03 8.83 -23.98
N GLY A 989 -20.23 8.43 -22.99
CA GLY A 989 -19.47 7.18 -22.99
C GLY A 989 -18.27 7.22 -23.93
N ALA A 990 -17.69 6.06 -24.16
CA ALA A 990 -16.72 5.79 -25.22
C ALA A 990 -17.00 4.40 -25.82
N ARG A 991 -16.30 4.02 -26.88
CA ARG A 991 -16.40 2.69 -27.48
C ARG A 991 -15.03 2.21 -27.94
N VAL A 992 -14.74 0.93 -27.79
CA VAL A 992 -13.60 0.29 -28.44
C VAL A 992 -14.09 -0.68 -29.50
N ASP A 993 -13.60 -0.51 -30.72
CA ASP A 993 -13.82 -1.39 -31.86
C ASP A 993 -12.58 -2.26 -32.03
N LEU A 994 -12.77 -3.58 -32.01
CA LEU A 994 -11.72 -4.57 -32.22
C LEU A 994 -11.61 -4.92 -33.70
N ASP A 995 -10.41 -5.31 -34.15
CA ASP A 995 -10.15 -5.61 -35.58
C ASP A 995 -11.01 -6.78 -36.11
N ASN A 996 -11.43 -7.68 -35.23
CA ASN A 996 -12.35 -8.78 -35.56
C ASN A 996 -13.82 -8.35 -35.78
N GLY A 997 -14.13 -7.06 -35.66
CA GLY A 997 -15.46 -6.47 -35.85
C GLY A 997 -16.36 -6.46 -34.60
N MET A 998 -15.86 -6.82 -33.42
CA MET A 998 -16.56 -6.64 -32.14
C MET A 998 -16.42 -5.19 -31.64
N SER A 999 -17.48 -4.64 -31.06
CA SER A 999 -17.48 -3.29 -30.47
C SER A 999 -17.96 -3.34 -29.02
N LEU A 1000 -17.20 -2.74 -28.11
CA LEU A 1000 -17.53 -2.68 -26.68
C LEU A 1000 -17.76 -1.23 -26.27
N ASN A 1001 -18.91 -0.94 -25.65
CA ASN A 1001 -19.14 0.37 -25.05
C ASN A 1001 -18.31 0.52 -23.77
N ILE A 1002 -17.94 1.74 -23.42
CA ILE A 1002 -17.19 2.09 -22.21
C ILE A 1002 -18.02 3.13 -21.45
N ARG A 1003 -18.27 2.87 -20.17
CA ARG A 1003 -19.13 3.74 -19.33
C ARG A 1003 -18.54 5.12 -19.07
N GLU A 1004 -19.42 6.10 -18.87
CA GLU A 1004 -19.08 7.42 -18.34
C GLU A 1004 -18.27 7.31 -17.03
N GLY A 1005 -17.31 8.22 -16.85
CA GLY A 1005 -16.51 8.33 -15.64
C GLY A 1005 -15.32 7.36 -15.59
N THR A 1006 -15.26 6.39 -16.50
CA THR A 1006 -14.12 5.46 -16.63
C THR A 1006 -12.84 6.25 -16.94
N GLU A 1007 -11.75 5.93 -16.25
CA GLU A 1007 -10.42 6.47 -16.57
C GLU A 1007 -9.60 5.44 -17.37
N LEU A 1008 -9.08 5.85 -18.53
CA LEU A 1008 -8.30 5.03 -19.45
C LEU A 1008 -6.87 5.57 -19.55
N ALA A 1009 -5.87 4.69 -19.46
CA ALA A 1009 -4.49 5.00 -19.82
C ALA A 1009 -4.07 4.12 -21.00
N PHE A 1010 -3.62 4.72 -22.09
CA PHE A 1010 -3.17 3.95 -23.25
C PHE A 1010 -1.87 3.23 -22.95
N ASP A 1011 -1.84 1.94 -23.23
CA ASP A 1011 -0.73 1.04 -22.99
C ASP A 1011 -0.74 -0.01 -24.09
N ASP A 1012 0.23 0.10 -25.00
CA ASP A 1012 0.36 -0.76 -26.17
C ASP A 1012 0.71 -2.21 -25.78
N ALA A 1013 1.06 -2.48 -24.51
CA ALA A 1013 1.35 -3.82 -24.00
C ALA A 1013 0.09 -4.62 -23.61
N THR A 1014 -1.08 -4.00 -23.50
CA THR A 1014 -2.32 -4.72 -23.14
C THR A 1014 -3.05 -5.22 -24.39
N PRO A 1015 -3.81 -6.34 -24.30
CA PRO A 1015 -4.58 -6.86 -25.43
C PRO A 1015 -5.53 -5.83 -26.07
N LEU A 1016 -6.11 -4.95 -25.26
CA LEU A 1016 -7.02 -3.89 -25.72
C LEU A 1016 -6.30 -2.58 -26.08
N GLY A 1017 -4.98 -2.46 -25.86
CA GLY A 1017 -4.17 -1.26 -26.11
C GLY A 1017 -4.36 -0.13 -25.10
N PHE A 1018 -5.01 -0.40 -23.97
CA PHE A 1018 -5.14 0.51 -22.83
C PHE A 1018 -5.44 -0.25 -21.52
N LEU A 1019 -5.20 0.43 -20.40
CA LEU A 1019 -5.52 0.04 -19.03
C LEU A 1019 -6.75 0.83 -18.56
N VAL A 1020 -7.65 0.14 -17.86
CA VAL A 1020 -8.76 0.76 -17.13
C VAL A 1020 -8.27 1.10 -15.72
N LEU A 1021 -8.10 2.39 -15.43
CA LEU A 1021 -7.54 2.87 -14.16
C LEU A 1021 -8.59 3.00 -13.05
N SER A 1022 -9.86 3.17 -13.40
CA SER A 1022 -10.97 3.16 -12.46
C SER A 1022 -12.30 2.87 -13.17
N GLY A 1023 -13.21 2.18 -12.47
CA GLY A 1023 -14.50 1.79 -13.03
C GLY A 1023 -15.46 1.15 -12.02
N ASN A 1024 -14.96 0.39 -11.06
CA ASN A 1024 -15.82 -0.41 -10.17
C ASN A 1024 -16.52 0.41 -9.06
N PRO A 1025 -17.87 0.50 -9.04
CA PRO A 1025 -18.62 1.15 -7.97
C PRO A 1025 -19.09 0.18 -6.87
N PHE A 1026 -18.79 -1.12 -6.98
CA PHE A 1026 -19.37 -2.18 -6.17
C PHE A 1026 -18.56 -2.45 -4.90
N ARG A 1027 -19.24 -2.42 -3.76
CA ARG A 1027 -18.65 -2.58 -2.43
C ARG A 1027 -18.48 -4.04 -2.00
N ASP A 1028 -19.13 -4.94 -2.71
CA ASP A 1028 -19.16 -6.39 -2.48
C ASP A 1028 -18.32 -7.15 -3.52
N ALA A 1029 -17.48 -6.43 -4.27
CA ALA A 1029 -16.39 -6.98 -5.05
C ALA A 1029 -15.11 -6.31 -4.57
N ASN A 1030 -14.41 -6.97 -3.64
CA ASN A 1030 -13.16 -6.50 -3.04
C ASN A 1030 -12.00 -6.85 -3.95
N MET A 1031 -10.94 -6.03 -3.92
CA MET A 1031 -9.83 -6.16 -4.86
C MET A 1031 -9.03 -7.46 -4.74
N ASP A 1032 -9.15 -8.14 -3.59
CA ASP A 1032 -8.55 -9.46 -3.32
C ASP A 1032 -9.45 -10.63 -3.76
N ASP A 1033 -10.70 -10.36 -4.13
CA ASP A 1033 -11.57 -11.38 -4.68
C ASP A 1033 -11.03 -11.81 -6.05
N TRP A 1034 -10.94 -13.12 -6.27
CA TRP A 1034 -10.44 -13.69 -7.53
C TRP A 1034 -11.17 -13.18 -8.79
N PHE A 1035 -12.38 -12.65 -8.63
CA PHE A 1035 -13.25 -12.11 -9.69
C PHE A 1035 -13.22 -10.58 -9.81
N TYR A 1036 -12.45 -9.85 -8.98
CA TYR A 1036 -12.53 -8.38 -8.93
C TYR A 1036 -12.27 -7.74 -10.28
N ASN A 1037 -11.14 -8.11 -10.91
CA ASN A 1037 -10.74 -7.55 -12.20
C ASN A 1037 -11.78 -7.86 -13.27
N ASP A 1038 -12.36 -9.06 -13.24
CA ASP A 1038 -13.39 -9.49 -14.18
C ASP A 1038 -14.71 -8.73 -14.00
N ILE A 1039 -15.12 -8.46 -12.76
CA ILE A 1039 -16.30 -7.64 -12.46
C ILE A 1039 -16.07 -6.19 -12.89
N ASN A 1040 -14.88 -5.64 -12.59
CA ASN A 1040 -14.52 -4.29 -13.01
C ASN A 1040 -14.53 -4.18 -14.53
N PHE A 1041 -13.94 -5.16 -15.22
CA PHE A 1041 -13.98 -5.28 -16.67
C PHE A 1041 -15.42 -5.32 -17.20
N ALA A 1042 -16.22 -6.26 -16.70
CA ALA A 1042 -17.60 -6.46 -17.14
C ALA A 1042 -18.49 -5.23 -16.90
N TYR A 1043 -18.24 -4.48 -15.82
CA TYR A 1043 -18.93 -3.22 -15.56
C TYR A 1043 -18.46 -2.12 -16.52
N THR A 1044 -17.15 -1.91 -16.62
CA THR A 1044 -16.56 -0.86 -17.47
C THR A 1044 -17.04 -0.97 -18.91
N TYR A 1045 -17.10 -2.20 -19.45
CA TYR A 1045 -17.52 -2.46 -20.82
C TYR A 1045 -19.04 -2.60 -21.02
N ASP A 1046 -19.82 -2.11 -20.05
CA ASP A 1046 -21.29 -2.11 -20.07
C ASP A 1046 -21.94 -3.50 -20.25
N LEU A 1047 -21.20 -4.58 -19.96
CA LEU A 1047 -21.69 -5.94 -20.05
C LEU A 1047 -22.65 -6.24 -18.90
N PHE A 1048 -22.28 -5.81 -17.69
CA PHE A 1048 -23.03 -6.06 -16.46
C PHE A 1048 -23.45 -4.77 -15.75
N ASN A 1049 -24.66 -4.80 -15.21
CA ASN A 1049 -25.09 -3.90 -14.15
C ASN A 1049 -25.01 -4.60 -12.78
N GLY A 1050 -24.84 -3.80 -11.72
CA GLY A 1050 -25.05 -4.26 -10.36
C GLY A 1050 -26.51 -4.58 -10.10
N THR A 1051 -26.78 -5.33 -9.03
CA THR A 1051 -28.14 -5.48 -8.49
C THR A 1051 -28.61 -4.17 -7.83
N THR A 1052 -27.66 -3.34 -7.40
CA THR A 1052 -27.86 -1.93 -7.04
C THR A 1052 -26.77 -1.06 -7.68
N SER A 1053 -26.81 0.26 -7.47
CA SER A 1053 -25.75 1.17 -7.92
C SER A 1053 -24.38 0.94 -7.24
N THR A 1054 -24.33 0.19 -6.13
CA THR A 1054 -23.10 -0.07 -5.36
C THR A 1054 -22.91 -1.53 -4.95
N THR A 1055 -23.72 -2.44 -5.50
CA THR A 1055 -23.69 -3.87 -5.17
C THR A 1055 -23.76 -4.70 -6.45
N PHE A 1056 -22.79 -5.58 -6.67
CA PHE A 1056 -22.75 -6.48 -7.81
C PHE A 1056 -23.48 -7.81 -7.55
N SER A 1057 -23.45 -8.29 -6.31
CA SER A 1057 -23.89 -9.61 -5.84
C SER A 1057 -23.14 -10.77 -6.53
N PRO A 1058 -21.82 -10.90 -6.33
CA PRO A 1058 -20.98 -11.86 -7.05
C PRO A 1058 -21.38 -13.32 -6.84
N GLY A 1059 -21.82 -13.67 -5.63
CA GLY A 1059 -22.27 -15.03 -5.27
C GLY A 1059 -23.69 -15.38 -5.74
N THR A 1060 -24.47 -14.42 -6.24
CA THR A 1060 -25.85 -14.67 -6.69
C THR A 1060 -25.84 -15.50 -7.98
N ALA A 1061 -26.78 -16.44 -8.07
CA ALA A 1061 -26.97 -17.28 -9.24
C ALA A 1061 -27.28 -16.45 -10.50
N MET A 1062 -26.61 -16.77 -11.61
CA MET A 1062 -26.91 -16.19 -12.92
C MET A 1062 -28.16 -16.86 -13.50
N THR A 1063 -29.18 -16.06 -13.84
CA THR A 1063 -30.40 -16.59 -14.48
C THR A 1063 -30.28 -16.64 -15.99
N ARG A 1064 -31.14 -17.43 -16.64
CA ARG A 1064 -31.24 -17.52 -18.11
C ARG A 1064 -31.47 -16.16 -18.76
N ALA A 1065 -32.35 -15.34 -18.20
CA ALA A 1065 -32.61 -13.98 -18.66
C ALA A 1065 -31.38 -13.06 -18.51
N MET A 1066 -30.66 -13.13 -17.38
CA MET A 1066 -29.45 -12.33 -17.17
C MET A 1066 -28.36 -12.67 -18.20
N PHE A 1067 -28.14 -13.96 -18.46
CA PHE A 1067 -27.09 -14.39 -19.38
C PHE A 1067 -27.32 -13.90 -20.82
N VAL A 1068 -28.54 -14.03 -21.34
CA VAL A 1068 -28.86 -13.53 -22.70
C VAL A 1068 -28.88 -12.01 -22.77
N GLN A 1069 -29.18 -11.32 -21.66
CA GLN A 1069 -29.05 -9.86 -21.60
C GLN A 1069 -27.59 -9.42 -21.70
N VAL A 1070 -26.66 -10.11 -21.02
CA VAL A 1070 -25.22 -9.80 -21.13
C VAL A 1070 -24.75 -10.00 -22.58
N LEU A 1071 -25.19 -11.06 -23.26
CA LEU A 1071 -24.89 -11.25 -24.69
C LEU A 1071 -25.49 -10.16 -25.59
N ALA A 1072 -26.70 -9.70 -25.28
CA ALA A 1072 -27.32 -8.61 -26.03
C ALA A 1072 -26.58 -7.28 -25.81
N ASN A 1073 -26.06 -7.04 -24.61
CA ASN A 1073 -25.20 -5.89 -24.31
C ASN A 1073 -23.87 -5.99 -25.07
N LEU A 1074 -23.22 -7.15 -25.03
CA LEU A 1074 -21.98 -7.43 -25.77
C LEU A 1074 -22.13 -7.17 -27.28
N GLU A 1075 -23.27 -7.57 -27.85
CA GLU A 1075 -23.57 -7.39 -29.28
C GLU A 1075 -24.13 -5.99 -29.62
N ASN A 1076 -24.40 -5.14 -28.62
CA ASN A 1076 -25.07 -3.84 -28.80
C ASN A 1076 -26.41 -3.94 -29.55
N VAL A 1077 -27.21 -4.96 -29.22
CA VAL A 1077 -28.48 -5.22 -29.92
C VAL A 1077 -29.41 -4.02 -29.80
N ASN A 1078 -30.02 -3.60 -30.91
CA ASN A 1078 -31.12 -2.64 -30.86
C ASN A 1078 -32.39 -3.32 -30.33
N LEU A 1079 -32.48 -3.42 -29.00
CA LEU A 1079 -33.57 -4.08 -28.26
C LEU A 1079 -34.96 -3.52 -28.59
N SER A 1080 -35.06 -2.27 -29.07
CA SER A 1080 -36.34 -1.68 -29.48
C SER A 1080 -37.01 -2.38 -30.66
N SER A 1081 -36.26 -3.20 -31.41
CA SER A 1081 -36.77 -4.03 -32.52
C SER A 1081 -37.57 -5.25 -32.03
N TYR A 1082 -37.51 -5.56 -30.73
CA TYR A 1082 -38.08 -6.75 -30.12
C TYR A 1082 -39.04 -6.36 -28.99
N THR A 1083 -40.33 -6.19 -29.32
CA THR A 1083 -41.33 -5.74 -28.35
C THR A 1083 -42.04 -6.87 -27.61
N SER A 1084 -41.96 -8.10 -28.13
CA SER A 1084 -42.63 -9.29 -27.60
C SER A 1084 -41.77 -10.54 -27.79
N SER A 1085 -42.06 -11.59 -27.03
CA SER A 1085 -41.36 -12.88 -27.12
C SER A 1085 -42.22 -13.98 -27.73
N ARG A 1086 -41.57 -14.94 -28.39
CA ARG A 1086 -42.19 -16.20 -28.85
C ARG A 1086 -42.53 -17.16 -27.70
N PHE A 1087 -41.93 -16.96 -26.52
CA PHE A 1087 -42.16 -17.79 -25.35
C PHE A 1087 -43.26 -17.20 -24.46
N SER A 1088 -44.21 -18.05 -24.07
CA SER A 1088 -45.40 -17.64 -23.33
C SER A 1088 -45.14 -17.20 -21.88
N ASP A 1089 -44.01 -17.59 -21.29
CA ASP A 1089 -43.57 -17.22 -19.94
C ASP A 1089 -42.62 -16.02 -19.90
N VAL A 1090 -42.33 -15.41 -21.05
CA VAL A 1090 -41.59 -14.15 -21.15
C VAL A 1090 -42.63 -13.03 -21.33
N THR A 1091 -42.90 -12.31 -20.25
CA THR A 1091 -43.88 -11.21 -20.27
C THR A 1091 -43.36 -10.04 -21.12
N ASP A 1092 -44.23 -9.41 -21.92
CA ASP A 1092 -43.89 -8.25 -22.74
C ASP A 1092 -43.43 -7.06 -21.88
N GLY A 1093 -42.46 -6.29 -22.39
CA GLY A 1093 -41.96 -5.07 -21.75
C GLY A 1093 -41.10 -5.27 -20.50
N GLN A 1094 -40.70 -6.51 -20.17
CA GLN A 1094 -39.69 -6.75 -19.13
C GLN A 1094 -38.28 -6.43 -19.64
N TRP A 1095 -37.36 -6.15 -18.71
CA TRP A 1095 -35.99 -5.76 -19.06
C TRP A 1095 -35.25 -6.80 -19.90
N TYR A 1096 -35.64 -8.07 -19.83
CA TYR A 1096 -35.06 -9.19 -20.57
C TYR A 1096 -35.85 -9.63 -21.81
N THR A 1097 -37.07 -9.12 -22.05
CA THR A 1097 -37.98 -9.61 -23.11
C THR A 1097 -37.31 -9.56 -24.47
N ALA A 1098 -36.72 -8.41 -24.80
CA ALA A 1098 -36.08 -8.17 -26.08
C ALA A 1098 -34.83 -9.05 -26.27
N ALA A 1099 -34.00 -9.18 -25.24
CA ALA A 1099 -32.79 -10.00 -25.29
C ALA A 1099 -33.12 -11.50 -25.42
N ALA A 1100 -34.14 -11.98 -24.71
CA ALA A 1100 -34.60 -13.36 -24.82
C ALA A 1100 -35.15 -13.69 -26.22
N GLU A 1101 -35.97 -12.79 -26.80
CA GLU A 1101 -36.48 -12.99 -28.16
C GLU A 1101 -35.36 -12.93 -29.20
N TRP A 1102 -34.47 -11.92 -29.13
CA TRP A 1102 -33.33 -11.80 -30.03
C TRP A 1102 -32.45 -13.06 -29.99
N ALA A 1103 -32.06 -13.51 -28.80
CA ALA A 1103 -31.19 -14.67 -28.65
C ALA A 1103 -31.85 -15.95 -29.20
N ALA A 1104 -33.17 -16.09 -29.04
CA ALA A 1104 -33.91 -17.23 -29.58
C ALA A 1104 -34.12 -17.14 -31.10
N GLU A 1105 -34.39 -15.95 -31.64
CA GLU A 1105 -34.51 -15.70 -33.08
C GLU A 1105 -33.21 -16.02 -33.81
N LYS A 1106 -32.07 -15.67 -33.22
CA LYS A 1106 -30.73 -15.95 -33.78
C LYS A 1106 -30.20 -17.36 -33.50
N GLY A 1107 -30.96 -18.18 -32.77
CA GLY A 1107 -30.56 -19.55 -32.43
C GLY A 1107 -29.43 -19.65 -31.41
N ILE A 1108 -29.17 -18.58 -30.65
CA ILE A 1108 -28.16 -18.53 -29.59
C ILE A 1108 -28.63 -19.32 -28.37
N VAL A 1109 -29.92 -19.22 -28.05
CA VAL A 1109 -30.56 -19.95 -26.94
C VAL A 1109 -31.84 -20.64 -27.41
N ASN A 1110 -32.10 -21.84 -26.89
CA ASN A 1110 -33.38 -22.53 -27.04
C ASN A 1110 -34.22 -22.39 -25.77
N GLY A 1111 -35.55 -22.45 -25.92
CA GLY A 1111 -36.46 -22.58 -24.78
C GLY A 1111 -36.23 -23.90 -24.03
N THR A 1112 -36.74 -23.99 -22.80
CA THR A 1112 -36.81 -25.28 -22.06
C THR A 1112 -37.75 -26.26 -22.77
N ASN A 1113 -38.69 -25.74 -23.56
CA ASN A 1113 -39.41 -26.44 -24.61
C ASN A 1113 -39.83 -25.43 -25.71
N ALA A 1114 -40.73 -25.83 -26.62
CA ALA A 1114 -41.17 -24.98 -27.72
C ALA A 1114 -41.92 -23.69 -27.27
N ASP A 1115 -42.56 -23.71 -26.11
CA ASP A 1115 -43.45 -22.65 -25.62
C ASP A 1115 -42.91 -21.87 -24.41
N LEU A 1116 -41.85 -22.36 -23.74
CA LEU A 1116 -41.31 -21.81 -22.49
C LEU A 1116 -39.80 -21.51 -22.55
N PHE A 1117 -39.40 -20.38 -21.97
CA PHE A 1117 -38.00 -19.95 -21.83
C PHE A 1117 -37.42 -20.18 -20.44
N ASP A 1118 -38.24 -20.06 -19.40
CA ASP A 1118 -37.91 -20.02 -17.97
C ASP A 1118 -36.88 -18.92 -17.61
N PRO A 1119 -37.25 -17.62 -17.69
CA PRO A 1119 -36.31 -16.51 -17.56
C PRO A 1119 -35.59 -16.42 -16.21
N ASN A 1120 -36.25 -16.84 -15.13
CA ASN A 1120 -35.74 -16.73 -13.76
C ASN A 1120 -34.96 -17.96 -13.29
N SER A 1121 -34.88 -19.01 -14.11
CA SER A 1121 -34.16 -20.25 -13.79
C SER A 1121 -32.66 -19.97 -13.62
N PRO A 1122 -32.04 -20.39 -12.50
CA PRO A 1122 -30.60 -20.44 -12.36
C PRO A 1122 -29.96 -21.33 -13.44
N MET A 1123 -28.90 -20.86 -14.07
CA MET A 1123 -28.18 -21.62 -15.08
C MET A 1123 -27.11 -22.51 -14.47
N THR A 1124 -27.01 -23.73 -14.99
CA THR A 1124 -25.85 -24.59 -14.71
C THR A 1124 -24.63 -24.19 -15.51
N ARG A 1125 -23.44 -24.58 -15.04
CA ARG A 1125 -22.17 -24.29 -15.70
C ARG A 1125 -22.05 -24.89 -17.11
N GLU A 1126 -22.63 -26.07 -17.36
CA GLU A 1126 -22.65 -26.65 -18.71
C GLU A 1126 -23.62 -25.90 -19.66
N GLN A 1127 -24.73 -25.36 -19.15
CA GLN A 1127 -25.69 -24.59 -19.96
C GLN A 1127 -25.12 -23.25 -20.41
N MET A 1128 -24.39 -22.52 -19.54
CA MET A 1128 -23.80 -21.23 -19.91
C MET A 1128 -22.80 -21.36 -21.06
N LEU A 1129 -21.97 -22.42 -21.05
CA LEU A 1129 -20.98 -22.65 -22.10
C LEU A 1129 -21.63 -23.03 -23.43
N VAL A 1130 -22.73 -23.78 -23.42
CA VAL A 1130 -23.48 -24.08 -24.65
C VAL A 1130 -24.08 -22.82 -25.28
N ILE A 1131 -24.63 -21.90 -24.48
CA ILE A 1131 -25.17 -20.64 -25.02
C ILE A 1131 -24.05 -19.77 -25.60
N LEU A 1132 -22.92 -19.62 -24.90
CA LEU A 1132 -21.77 -18.86 -25.41
C LEU A 1132 -21.19 -19.50 -26.69
N TYR A 1133 -21.11 -20.82 -26.74
CA TYR A 1133 -20.67 -21.57 -27.91
C TYR A 1133 -21.60 -21.36 -29.13
N ASN A 1134 -22.91 -21.35 -28.92
CA ASN A 1134 -23.87 -21.03 -29.98
C ASN A 1134 -23.77 -19.57 -30.44
N TYR A 1135 -23.49 -18.64 -29.52
CA TYR A 1135 -23.19 -17.25 -29.88
C TYR A 1135 -21.95 -17.17 -30.78
N MET A 1136 -20.87 -17.88 -30.46
CA MET A 1136 -19.68 -17.95 -31.32
C MET A 1136 -20.00 -18.48 -32.72
N LYS A 1137 -20.83 -19.54 -32.82
CA LYS A 1137 -21.31 -20.07 -34.10
C LYS A 1137 -22.15 -19.05 -34.88
N TYR A 1138 -23.04 -18.32 -34.20
CA TYR A 1138 -23.84 -17.26 -34.81
C TYR A 1138 -22.97 -16.15 -35.39
N LYS A 1139 -21.91 -15.75 -34.67
CA LYS A 1139 -20.96 -14.73 -35.12
C LYS A 1139 -19.98 -15.22 -36.19
N GLY A 1140 -19.86 -16.53 -36.36
CA GLY A 1140 -18.87 -17.14 -37.25
C GLY A 1140 -17.44 -17.02 -36.72
N TYR A 1141 -17.27 -16.93 -35.39
CA TYR A 1141 -15.93 -16.95 -34.78
C TYR A 1141 -15.27 -18.32 -34.99
N GLU A 1142 -13.94 -18.32 -35.08
CA GLU A 1142 -13.17 -19.56 -35.17
C GLU A 1142 -13.30 -20.36 -33.87
N ILE A 1143 -13.67 -21.63 -34.01
CA ILE A 1143 -13.85 -22.56 -32.90
C ILE A 1143 -12.82 -23.68 -33.15
N PRO A 1144 -11.77 -23.79 -32.32
CA PRO A 1144 -10.72 -24.77 -32.54
C PRO A 1144 -11.20 -26.20 -32.31
N GLU A 1145 -10.54 -27.15 -32.98
CA GLU A 1145 -10.73 -28.59 -32.75
C GLU A 1145 -10.19 -29.00 -31.37
N SER A 1146 -10.94 -29.85 -30.67
CA SER A 1146 -10.66 -30.28 -29.29
C SER A 1146 -9.35 -31.08 -29.17
N HIS A 1147 -8.45 -30.66 -28.29
CA HIS A 1147 -7.13 -31.26 -28.09
C HIS A 1147 -6.77 -31.44 -26.59
N SER A 1148 -6.97 -32.66 -26.09
CA SER A 1148 -6.14 -33.39 -25.11
C SER A 1148 -6.16 -33.02 -23.61
N LYS A 1149 -6.80 -31.94 -23.16
CA LYS A 1149 -7.01 -31.73 -21.71
C LYS A 1149 -8.37 -32.28 -21.30
N SER A 1150 -8.53 -32.83 -20.10
CA SER A 1150 -9.85 -33.27 -19.59
C SER A 1150 -10.05 -32.74 -18.18
N PHE A 1151 -11.28 -32.36 -17.83
CA PHE A 1151 -11.61 -32.10 -16.43
C PHE A 1151 -11.71 -33.42 -15.66
N THR A 1152 -11.45 -33.38 -14.36
CA THR A 1152 -11.50 -34.58 -13.49
C THR A 1152 -12.89 -35.20 -13.41
N ASP A 1153 -13.94 -34.39 -13.63
CA ASP A 1153 -15.35 -34.77 -13.66
C ASP A 1153 -15.97 -34.71 -15.07
N GLU A 1154 -15.16 -34.82 -16.14
CA GLU A 1154 -15.64 -34.72 -17.53
C GLU A 1154 -16.74 -35.75 -17.86
N SER A 1155 -16.74 -36.92 -17.21
CA SER A 1155 -17.80 -37.93 -17.38
C SER A 1155 -19.18 -37.49 -16.88
N GLU A 1156 -19.27 -36.44 -16.05
CA GLU A 1156 -20.54 -35.89 -15.55
C GLU A 1156 -21.14 -34.83 -16.49
N ILE A 1157 -20.37 -34.38 -17.49
CA ILE A 1157 -20.83 -33.42 -18.49
C ILE A 1157 -21.84 -34.08 -19.41
N SER A 1158 -22.98 -33.41 -19.62
CA SER A 1158 -24.00 -33.92 -20.53
C SER A 1158 -23.44 -34.06 -21.95
N SER A 1159 -23.83 -35.10 -22.68
CA SER A 1159 -23.39 -35.34 -24.07
C SER A 1159 -23.71 -34.17 -25.02
N TRP A 1160 -24.78 -33.41 -24.75
CA TRP A 1160 -25.17 -32.23 -25.52
C TRP A 1160 -24.33 -30.98 -25.21
N ALA A 1161 -23.59 -30.96 -24.09
CA ALA A 1161 -22.72 -29.87 -23.67
C ALA A 1161 -21.23 -30.14 -23.92
N LEU A 1162 -20.84 -31.41 -24.05
CA LEU A 1162 -19.44 -31.84 -24.07
C LEU A 1162 -18.59 -31.09 -25.10
N GLU A 1163 -19.08 -30.96 -26.34
CA GLU A 1163 -18.38 -30.25 -27.41
C GLU A 1163 -18.10 -28.78 -27.04
N ALA A 1164 -19.10 -28.07 -26.49
CA ALA A 1164 -18.97 -26.69 -26.09
C ALA A 1164 -17.97 -26.52 -24.93
N VAL A 1165 -18.05 -27.39 -23.91
CA VAL A 1165 -17.15 -27.34 -22.75
C VAL A 1165 -15.70 -27.59 -23.17
N GLN A 1166 -15.46 -28.58 -24.04
CA GLN A 1166 -14.13 -28.90 -24.54
C GLN A 1166 -13.55 -27.75 -25.37
N ALA A 1167 -14.32 -27.21 -26.32
CA ALA A 1167 -13.86 -26.11 -27.18
C ALA A 1167 -13.51 -24.84 -26.38
N LEU A 1168 -14.37 -24.43 -25.44
CA LEU A 1168 -14.16 -23.22 -24.64
C LEU A 1168 -13.04 -23.38 -23.59
N ARG A 1169 -12.75 -24.61 -23.15
CA ARG A 1169 -11.61 -24.90 -22.28
C ARG A 1169 -10.29 -24.78 -23.03
N ASP A 1170 -10.23 -25.31 -24.24
CA ASP A 1170 -8.97 -25.40 -24.99
C ASP A 1170 -8.42 -24.01 -25.38
N ILE A 1171 -9.29 -23.01 -25.47
CA ILE A 1171 -8.94 -21.59 -25.65
C ILE A 1171 -8.85 -20.78 -24.34
N GLY A 1172 -8.92 -21.44 -23.19
CA GLY A 1172 -8.70 -20.80 -21.89
C GLY A 1172 -9.86 -19.95 -21.36
N ILE A 1173 -11.02 -19.93 -22.04
CA ILE A 1173 -12.21 -19.20 -21.54
C ILE A 1173 -12.72 -19.84 -20.24
N VAL A 1174 -12.67 -21.17 -20.13
CA VAL A 1174 -12.95 -21.90 -18.88
C VAL A 1174 -11.74 -22.69 -18.40
N VAL A 1175 -11.35 -22.48 -17.13
CA VAL A 1175 -10.11 -23.03 -16.55
C VAL A 1175 -10.38 -24.06 -15.43
N GLY A 1176 -11.66 -24.32 -15.11
CA GLY A 1176 -12.05 -25.21 -14.01
C GLY A 1176 -11.91 -24.55 -12.62
N LYS A 1177 -12.39 -25.25 -11.59
CA LYS A 1177 -12.21 -24.96 -10.17
C LYS A 1177 -10.90 -25.65 -9.68
N PRO A 1178 -10.46 -25.45 -8.42
CA PRO A 1178 -9.32 -26.20 -7.86
C PRO A 1178 -9.40 -27.70 -8.14
N ASP A 1179 -8.25 -28.35 -8.25
CA ASP A 1179 -8.12 -29.77 -8.62
C ASP A 1179 -8.66 -30.14 -10.02
N ASN A 1180 -8.65 -29.18 -10.95
CA ASN A 1180 -9.05 -29.36 -12.35
C ASN A 1180 -10.51 -29.87 -12.49
N PHE A 1181 -11.40 -29.35 -11.63
CA PHE A 1181 -12.81 -29.78 -11.50
C PHE A 1181 -13.77 -28.80 -12.20
N PHE A 1182 -14.67 -29.25 -13.07
CA PHE A 1182 -15.58 -28.36 -13.81
C PHE A 1182 -16.89 -28.05 -13.10
N ALA A 1183 -17.49 -29.03 -12.42
CA ALA A 1183 -18.81 -29.00 -11.79
C ALA A 1183 -19.98 -28.72 -12.77
N PRO A 1184 -20.28 -29.59 -13.75
CA PRO A 1184 -21.21 -29.28 -14.84
C PRO A 1184 -22.63 -28.94 -14.39
N LYS A 1185 -23.12 -29.57 -13.31
CA LYS A 1185 -24.47 -29.37 -12.78
C LYS A 1185 -24.58 -28.26 -11.75
N ALA A 1186 -23.45 -27.69 -11.30
CA ALA A 1186 -23.47 -26.60 -10.34
C ALA A 1186 -24.03 -25.33 -10.99
N THR A 1187 -24.74 -24.53 -10.20
CA THR A 1187 -25.24 -23.22 -10.61
C THR A 1187 -24.09 -22.26 -10.82
N ALA A 1188 -24.06 -21.57 -11.95
CA ALA A 1188 -23.07 -20.53 -12.24
C ALA A 1188 -23.41 -19.24 -11.47
N THR A 1189 -22.42 -18.65 -10.81
CA THR A 1189 -22.59 -17.37 -10.12
C THR A 1189 -22.37 -16.19 -11.07
N ARG A 1190 -22.84 -14.99 -10.70
CA ARG A 1190 -22.61 -13.76 -11.47
C ARG A 1190 -21.11 -13.48 -11.65
N ALA A 1191 -20.29 -13.72 -10.63
CA ALA A 1191 -18.84 -13.58 -10.70
C ALA A 1191 -18.22 -14.55 -11.73
N GLU A 1192 -18.56 -15.84 -11.66
CA GLU A 1192 -18.06 -16.84 -12.61
C GLU A 1192 -18.41 -16.50 -14.06
N VAL A 1193 -19.61 -15.96 -14.28
CA VAL A 1193 -20.02 -15.55 -15.63
C VAL A 1193 -19.30 -14.28 -16.07
N ALA A 1194 -19.10 -13.28 -15.19
CA ALA A 1194 -18.31 -12.10 -15.52
C ALA A 1194 -16.88 -12.46 -15.97
N THR A 1195 -16.22 -13.38 -15.25
CA THR A 1195 -14.90 -13.92 -15.62
C THR A 1195 -14.89 -14.59 -17.00
N ILE A 1196 -15.93 -15.36 -17.32
CA ILE A 1196 -16.03 -16.00 -18.64
C ILE A 1196 -16.16 -14.95 -19.76
N PHE A 1197 -16.95 -13.90 -19.55
CA PHE A 1197 -17.08 -12.83 -20.55
C PHE A 1197 -15.81 -12.00 -20.68
N ALA A 1198 -15.12 -11.69 -19.58
CA ALA A 1198 -13.83 -10.99 -19.62
C ALA A 1198 -12.80 -11.78 -20.46
N ARG A 1199 -12.60 -13.06 -20.15
CA ARG A 1199 -11.69 -13.94 -20.90
C ARG A 1199 -12.11 -14.14 -22.35
N PHE A 1200 -13.42 -14.22 -22.62
CA PHE A 1200 -13.91 -14.32 -23.99
C PHE A 1200 -13.56 -13.08 -24.82
N VAL A 1201 -13.72 -11.89 -24.25
CA VAL A 1201 -13.35 -10.63 -24.92
C VAL A 1201 -11.83 -10.53 -25.10
N GLU A 1202 -11.05 -10.88 -24.08
CA GLU A 1202 -9.59 -10.89 -24.17
C GLU A 1202 -9.06 -11.88 -25.20
N TYR A 1203 -9.64 -13.08 -25.28
CA TYR A 1203 -9.32 -14.07 -26.31
C TYR A 1203 -9.55 -13.52 -27.71
N LEU A 1204 -10.65 -12.78 -27.91
CA LEU A 1204 -11.00 -12.19 -29.19
C LEU A 1204 -10.15 -10.95 -29.54
N ALA A 1205 -9.57 -10.27 -28.54
CA ALA A 1205 -8.71 -9.11 -28.74
C ALA A 1205 -7.25 -9.47 -29.09
N ASN A 1206 -6.84 -10.71 -28.79
CA ASN A 1206 -5.54 -11.28 -29.17
C ASN A 1206 -5.63 -11.99 -30.53
#